data_AF-A7NN64-F1
#
_entry.id   AF-A7NN64-F1
#
_cell.length_a   1.000
_cell.length_b   1.000
_cell.length_c   1.000
_cell.angle_alpha   90.00
_cell.angle_beta   90.00
_cell.angle_gamma   90.00
#
_symmetry.space_group_name_H-M   'P 1'
#
loop_
_entity.id
_entity.type
_entity.pdbx_description
1 polymer ?
#
loop_
_entity_poly.entity_id
_entity_poly.type
_entity_poly.pdbx_seq_one_letter_code
_entity_poly.pdbx_strand_id
1 'polypeptide(L)'
;MRRPTLIARFSHSSRQSAALLGWIAAELRQIAAVARAPQWWASFGVALALWALAYQVAPTIRLDVGGDRETRRRGFDSPFLINFNDSEPADLPDRPWYAADSLPYRWTRTISSVVFPGAGGDHWLLRVTAASGRPDGSAVRSVWRTANGSSITLDIAAQRRMYAILARTDPAGDLRVTFETPRLIAPSDPRILGLPVFRIVATPAQPAPYRPAWVMSGWLALSLAGMYALTRRTCAPSHHATRASAGIVATVALLAAWMIAVRRTDATVLAPTVAVWIWVAYALVPFVEAALRATQPTADAVTAAGLTAVAWFVRVAGMLHPYAQTSDLGLHVNNLADVARGTIFFTEGLPCRAGAGPQPYLPGGYLALLPVVLLTGADRAALTLLVQAGTALLESLTVAVLWLLLRRTDTGRTASLYAAAIYALAPPILRSYSVGEMANLLAQALVAPLILWMTLALRDHSWKATLSGAALILLILLSHGGVALSAGAALAVWFLFSLVQPDGGTSAEGAQSAANTPRISQIRRMSAWRLAIAIGAAGIVAFTLFYSAFGYVAEERRIAQEALAAQGIICPPGDPLLDKLNRWVIGFVFSPGAPLPSLALAVGVTGALLAGQPRSGALRLTLAACWLGALASLGTLLFSDQPVRWTIFIYPALCIGAGVALAQWQRHGRAGATLALTVMLFLIWYGAADWVRQVSEYLR
;
A
#
# COMPACT_ATOMS: atom_id res chain seq x y z
N MET A 1 27.48 -19.42 -43.26
CA MET A 1 26.89 -18.35 -42.44
C MET A 1 25.89 -17.56 -43.28
N ARG A 2 24.57 -17.76 -43.08
CA ARG A 2 23.52 -17.02 -43.80
C ARG A 2 23.15 -15.78 -42.99
N ARG A 3 23.37 -14.57 -43.55
CA ARG A 3 22.92 -13.31 -42.96
C ARG A 3 21.38 -13.29 -42.95
N PRO A 4 20.70 -13.08 -41.81
CA PRO A 4 19.26 -12.85 -41.80
C PRO A 4 18.98 -11.53 -42.55
N THR A 5 18.10 -11.62 -43.55
CA THR A 5 17.70 -10.52 -44.42
C THR A 5 16.95 -9.44 -43.63
N LEU A 6 17.37 -8.19 -43.79
CA LEU A 6 16.82 -6.97 -43.17
C LEU A 6 15.29 -6.82 -43.31
N ILE A 7 14.69 -7.50 -44.28
CA ILE A 7 13.24 -7.48 -44.57
C ILE A 7 12.41 -8.14 -43.45
N ALA A 8 12.94 -9.14 -42.73
CA ALA A 8 12.20 -9.79 -41.64
C ALA A 8 11.97 -8.86 -40.43
N ARG A 9 12.90 -7.93 -40.16
CA ARG A 9 12.78 -6.99 -39.03
C ARG A 9 11.68 -5.93 -39.24
N PHE A 10 11.48 -5.47 -40.48
CA PHE A 10 10.40 -4.51 -40.78
C PHE A 10 9.00 -5.12 -40.61
N SER A 11 8.84 -6.42 -40.93
CA SER A 11 7.55 -7.11 -40.77
C SER A 11 7.13 -7.28 -39.29
N HIS A 12 8.09 -7.31 -38.36
CA HIS A 12 7.80 -7.50 -36.95
C HIS A 12 7.37 -6.20 -36.26
N SER A 13 7.97 -5.07 -36.65
CA SER A 13 7.64 -3.73 -36.15
C SER A 13 6.24 -3.29 -36.60
N SER A 14 5.85 -3.59 -37.84
CA SER A 14 4.51 -3.26 -38.35
C SER A 14 3.39 -4.02 -37.62
N ARG A 15 3.60 -5.32 -37.32
CA ARG A 15 2.65 -6.13 -36.54
C ARG A 15 2.49 -5.64 -35.10
N GLN A 16 3.59 -5.26 -34.44
CA GLN A 16 3.55 -4.70 -33.08
C GLN A 16 2.80 -3.37 -33.04
N SER A 17 3.07 -2.49 -34.01
CA SER A 17 2.38 -1.19 -34.13
C SER A 17 0.88 -1.37 -34.38
N ALA A 18 0.50 -2.29 -35.27
CA ALA A 18 -0.91 -2.62 -35.53
C ALA A 18 -1.62 -3.21 -34.29
N ALA A 19 -0.93 -4.05 -33.52
CA ALA A 19 -1.47 -4.61 -32.28
C ALA A 19 -1.72 -3.52 -31.22
N LEU A 20 -0.78 -2.59 -31.05
CA LEU A 20 -0.92 -1.46 -30.14
C LEU A 20 -2.08 -0.55 -30.55
N LEU A 21 -2.17 -0.18 -31.83
CA LEU A 21 -3.27 0.65 -32.35
C LEU A 21 -4.63 -0.05 -32.19
N GLY A 22 -4.68 -1.37 -32.47
CA GLY A 22 -5.88 -2.18 -32.26
C GLY A 22 -6.31 -2.22 -30.80
N TRP A 23 -5.35 -2.32 -29.88
CA TRP A 23 -5.61 -2.25 -28.43
C TRP A 23 -6.13 -0.87 -28.02
N ILE A 24 -5.48 0.22 -28.45
CA ILE A 24 -5.94 1.60 -28.17
C ILE A 24 -7.38 1.81 -28.70
N ALA A 25 -7.67 1.35 -29.92
CA ALA A 25 -9.01 1.47 -30.50
C ALA A 25 -10.05 0.63 -29.73
N ALA A 26 -9.68 -0.53 -29.19
CA ALA A 26 -10.56 -1.32 -28.33
C ALA A 26 -10.84 -0.60 -27.00
N GLU A 27 -9.83 0.01 -26.39
CA GLU A 27 -9.97 0.78 -25.15
C GLU A 27 -10.82 2.04 -25.34
N LEU A 28 -10.59 2.80 -26.42
CA LEU A 28 -11.42 3.96 -26.76
C LEU A 28 -12.89 3.57 -26.99
N ARG A 29 -13.15 2.40 -27.59
CA ARG A 29 -14.52 1.88 -27.73
C ARG A 29 -15.16 1.54 -26.38
N GLN A 30 -14.41 0.97 -25.44
CA GLN A 30 -14.92 0.70 -24.09
C GLN A 30 -15.26 1.98 -23.35
N ILE A 31 -14.37 2.99 -23.41
CA ILE A 31 -14.60 4.31 -22.81
C ILE A 31 -15.80 5.00 -23.48
N ALA A 32 -15.92 4.95 -24.81
CA ALA A 32 -17.08 5.49 -25.52
C ALA A 32 -18.39 4.78 -25.13
N ALA A 33 -18.36 3.46 -24.92
CA ALA A 33 -19.52 2.71 -24.44
C ALA A 33 -19.92 3.10 -23.00
N VAL A 34 -18.95 3.49 -22.16
CA VAL A 34 -19.19 4.10 -20.84
C VAL A 34 -19.84 5.48 -21.00
N ALA A 35 -19.27 6.34 -21.83
CA ALA A 35 -19.78 7.68 -22.08
C ALA A 35 -21.19 7.70 -22.69
N ARG A 36 -21.63 6.62 -23.36
CA ARG A 36 -22.99 6.50 -23.90
C ARG A 36 -24.00 5.87 -22.92
N ALA A 37 -23.57 5.42 -21.74
CA ALA A 37 -24.46 4.77 -20.80
C ALA A 37 -25.37 5.81 -20.11
N PRO A 38 -26.71 5.71 -20.19
CA PRO A 38 -27.60 6.70 -19.57
C PRO A 38 -27.48 6.70 -18.04
N GLN A 39 -27.20 5.55 -17.42
CA GLN A 39 -27.01 5.43 -15.97
C GLN A 39 -25.78 6.22 -15.49
N TRP A 40 -24.75 6.34 -16.33
CA TRP A 40 -23.58 7.16 -16.02
C TRP A 40 -23.98 8.64 -15.94
N TRP A 41 -24.65 9.18 -16.97
CA TRP A 41 -25.09 10.58 -16.98
C TRP A 41 -26.07 10.92 -15.86
N ALA A 42 -27.00 10.00 -15.54
CA ALA A 42 -27.91 10.18 -14.40
C ALA A 42 -27.13 10.25 -13.08
N SER A 43 -26.21 9.30 -12.84
CA SER A 43 -25.39 9.27 -11.62
C SER A 43 -24.47 10.49 -11.53
N PHE A 44 -23.90 10.92 -12.66
CA PHE A 44 -23.04 12.08 -12.75
C PHE A 44 -23.80 13.40 -12.51
N GLY A 45 -25.00 13.55 -13.08
CA GLY A 45 -25.86 14.71 -12.82
C GLY A 45 -26.25 14.81 -11.34
N VAL A 46 -26.60 13.68 -10.72
CA VAL A 46 -26.86 13.62 -9.26
C VAL A 46 -25.60 13.99 -8.48
N ALA A 47 -24.43 13.48 -8.86
CA ALA A 47 -23.17 13.82 -8.20
C ALA A 47 -22.87 15.33 -8.28
N LEU A 48 -23.00 15.95 -9.45
CA LEU A 48 -22.80 17.39 -9.63
C LEU A 48 -23.77 18.21 -8.77
N ALA A 49 -25.05 17.81 -8.71
CA ALA A 49 -26.04 18.46 -7.85
C ALA A 49 -25.67 18.34 -6.37
N LEU A 50 -25.30 17.13 -5.91
CA LEU A 50 -24.86 16.89 -4.54
C LEU A 50 -23.61 17.71 -4.18
N TRP A 51 -22.64 17.82 -5.09
CA TRP A 51 -21.43 18.61 -4.86
C TRP A 51 -21.73 20.10 -4.83
N ALA A 52 -22.57 20.60 -5.74
CA ALA A 52 -23.01 22.00 -5.75
C ALA A 52 -23.75 22.37 -4.45
N LEU A 53 -24.60 21.47 -3.94
CA LEU A 53 -25.27 21.60 -2.65
C LEU A 53 -24.28 21.53 -1.48
N ALA A 54 -23.31 20.62 -1.52
CA ALA A 54 -22.28 20.50 -0.49
C ALA A 54 -21.43 21.78 -0.37
N TYR A 55 -21.14 22.45 -1.49
CA TYR A 55 -20.44 23.74 -1.48
C TYR A 55 -21.22 24.88 -0.79
N GLN A 56 -22.54 24.72 -0.64
CA GLN A 56 -23.34 25.69 0.12
C GLN A 56 -23.07 25.62 1.63
N VAL A 57 -22.54 24.49 2.10
CA VAL A 57 -21.95 24.38 3.44
C VAL A 57 -20.56 25.01 3.35
N ALA A 58 -20.41 26.22 3.91
CA ALA A 58 -19.13 26.92 3.93
C ALA A 58 -18.50 26.84 5.33
N PRO A 59 -17.78 25.75 5.66
CA PRO A 59 -17.16 25.61 6.96
C PRO A 59 -16.05 26.65 7.13
N THR A 60 -15.83 27.02 8.40
CA THR A 60 -14.61 27.74 8.78
C THR A 60 -13.42 26.82 8.57
N ILE A 61 -12.45 27.28 7.79
CA ILE A 61 -11.21 26.54 7.54
C ILE A 61 -10.19 26.99 8.58
N ARG A 62 -9.58 26.05 9.28
CA ARG A 62 -8.54 26.32 10.26
C ARG A 62 -7.28 25.53 9.91
N LEU A 63 -6.16 26.23 9.88
CA LEU A 63 -4.83 25.69 9.66
C LEU A 63 -3.94 26.09 10.83
N ASP A 64 -3.59 25.13 11.67
CA ASP A 64 -2.59 25.30 12.71
C ASP A 64 -1.20 25.07 12.10
N VAL A 65 -0.48 26.18 11.87
CA VAL A 65 0.80 26.19 11.18
C VAL A 65 1.88 25.74 12.15
N GLY A 66 2.67 24.73 11.76
CA GLY A 66 3.65 24.09 12.64
C GLY A 66 3.09 22.92 13.46
N GLY A 67 1.76 22.72 13.50
CA GLY A 67 1.10 21.59 14.15
C GLY A 67 -0.01 21.98 15.11
N ASP A 68 -0.92 21.03 15.34
CA ASP A 68 -2.05 21.16 16.25
C ASP A 68 -1.77 20.43 17.57
N ARG A 69 -1.67 21.20 18.66
CA ARG A 69 -1.41 20.68 20.02
C ARG A 69 -2.54 19.82 20.56
N GLU A 70 -3.79 20.10 20.19
CA GLU A 70 -4.97 19.40 20.71
C GLU A 70 -5.05 18.01 20.11
N THR A 71 -4.93 17.91 18.78
CA THR A 71 -4.98 16.63 18.07
C THR A 71 -3.63 15.92 17.98
N ARG A 72 -2.56 16.57 18.45
CA ARG A 72 -1.15 16.14 18.37
C ARG A 72 -0.70 15.83 16.94
N ARG A 73 -1.32 16.49 15.95
CA ARG A 73 -1.00 16.28 14.53
C ARG A 73 0.03 17.32 14.07
N ARG A 74 1.13 16.86 13.51
CA ARG A 74 2.20 17.70 12.95
C ARG A 74 2.34 17.45 11.45
N GLY A 75 2.63 18.50 10.68
CA GLY A 75 2.87 18.40 9.25
C GLY A 75 1.62 18.35 8.36
N PHE A 76 0.42 18.32 8.94
CA PHE A 76 -0.87 18.39 8.21
C PHE A 76 -1.08 19.74 7.51
N ASP A 77 -0.29 20.74 7.90
CA ASP A 77 -0.24 22.04 7.25
C ASP A 77 0.56 22.04 5.95
N SER A 78 1.53 21.14 5.80
CA SER A 78 2.51 21.15 4.71
C SER A 78 1.89 21.22 3.30
N PRO A 79 0.81 20.49 2.97
CA PRO A 79 0.22 20.56 1.63
C PRO A 79 -0.39 21.91 1.26
N PHE A 80 -0.61 22.79 2.25
CA PHE A 80 -1.17 24.13 2.09
C PHE A 80 -0.10 25.22 2.08
N LEU A 81 1.16 24.88 2.34
CA LEU A 81 2.26 25.82 2.55
C LEU A 81 3.28 25.73 1.42
N ILE A 82 3.61 26.88 0.84
CA ILE A 82 4.63 27.03 -0.20
C ILE A 82 5.75 27.91 0.35
N ASN A 83 6.99 27.42 0.27
CA ASN A 83 8.20 28.13 0.72
C ASN A 83 8.20 28.49 2.21
N PHE A 84 7.74 27.59 3.08
CA PHE A 84 7.92 27.71 4.54
C PHE A 84 9.12 26.87 4.99
N ASN A 85 9.67 27.20 6.15
CA ASN A 85 10.63 26.35 6.84
C ASN A 85 9.91 25.21 7.60
N ASP A 86 10.68 24.33 8.22
CA ASP A 86 10.15 23.26 9.05
C ASP A 86 9.40 23.78 10.28
N SER A 87 8.57 22.92 10.86
CA SER A 87 7.75 23.25 12.02
C SER A 87 8.61 23.49 13.25
N GLU A 88 8.34 24.56 14.00
CA GLU A 88 8.98 24.89 15.27
C GLU A 88 7.97 24.94 16.42
N PRO A 89 8.37 24.61 17.66
CA PRO A 89 9.70 24.09 18.03
C PRO A 89 9.92 22.69 17.46
N ALA A 90 11.18 22.33 17.20
CA ALA A 90 11.55 20.93 17.00
C ALA A 90 11.17 20.10 18.24
N ASP A 91 11.29 18.77 18.17
CA ASP A 91 11.16 17.97 19.38
C ASP A 91 12.18 18.45 20.41
N LEU A 92 11.70 18.79 21.61
CA LEU A 92 12.55 19.28 22.68
C LEU A 92 13.21 18.07 23.36
N PRO A 93 14.45 18.20 23.87
CA PRO A 93 15.19 17.06 24.43
C PRO A 93 14.43 16.31 25.55
N ASP A 94 13.61 17.06 26.28
CA ASP A 94 12.99 16.68 27.56
C ASP A 94 11.46 16.66 27.51
N ARG A 95 10.84 17.08 26.40
CA ARG A 95 9.38 17.03 26.20
C ARG A 95 8.98 17.06 24.72
N PRO A 96 7.83 16.48 24.34
CA PRO A 96 7.36 16.54 22.96
C PRO A 96 6.97 17.95 22.55
N TRP A 97 7.05 18.25 21.25
CA TRP A 97 6.74 19.57 20.67
C TRP A 97 5.37 20.15 21.10
N TYR A 98 4.35 19.29 21.28
CA TYR A 98 2.99 19.72 21.66
C TYR A 98 2.88 20.15 23.13
N ALA A 99 3.91 19.89 23.94
CA ALA A 99 4.03 20.32 25.34
C ALA A 99 4.90 21.58 25.52
N ALA A 100 5.38 22.18 24.42
CA ALA A 100 6.15 23.42 24.48
C ALA A 100 5.32 24.60 25.01
N ASP A 101 6.00 25.60 25.57
CA ASP A 101 5.33 26.79 26.15
C ASP A 101 4.77 27.71 25.06
N SER A 102 5.43 27.73 23.89
CA SER A 102 4.97 28.45 22.71
C SER A 102 3.98 27.63 21.87
N LEU A 103 3.14 28.33 21.11
CA LEU A 103 2.37 27.66 20.04
C LEU A 103 3.33 27.24 18.93
N PRO A 104 3.10 26.08 18.30
CA PRO A 104 3.81 25.72 17.09
C PRO A 104 3.67 26.80 16.01
N TYR A 105 4.70 26.95 15.19
CA TYR A 105 4.72 27.87 14.06
C TYR A 105 5.64 27.36 12.96
N ARG A 106 5.60 28.04 11.82
CA ARG A 106 6.64 27.94 10.78
C ARG A 106 7.11 29.33 10.39
N TRP A 107 8.40 29.46 10.16
CA TRP A 107 8.96 30.66 9.54
C TRP A 107 8.62 30.70 8.06
N THR A 108 8.08 31.82 7.60
CA THR A 108 8.10 32.16 6.17
C THR A 108 9.55 32.30 5.71
N ARG A 109 9.77 32.16 4.41
CA ARG A 109 10.96 32.68 3.72
C ARG A 109 10.69 34.13 3.30
N THR A 110 11.50 34.66 2.38
CA THR A 110 11.29 36.01 1.81
C THR A 110 9.95 36.13 1.10
N ILE A 111 9.55 35.08 0.37
CA ILE A 111 8.25 34.95 -0.28
C ILE A 111 7.69 33.58 0.08
N SER A 112 6.54 33.57 0.75
CA SER A 112 5.83 32.35 1.14
C SER A 112 4.36 32.47 0.84
N SER A 113 3.68 31.37 0.53
CA SER A 113 2.23 31.40 0.27
C SER A 113 1.51 30.32 1.05
N VAL A 114 0.33 30.66 1.56
CA VAL A 114 -0.66 29.70 2.04
C VAL A 114 -1.76 29.60 0.99
N VAL A 115 -2.11 28.36 0.62
CA VAL A 115 -3.16 28.06 -0.34
C VAL A 115 -4.17 27.14 0.32
N PHE A 116 -5.44 27.52 0.29
CA PHE A 116 -6.58 26.66 0.62
C PHE A 116 -7.26 26.26 -0.69
N PRO A 117 -6.85 25.13 -1.29
CA PRO A 117 -7.38 24.73 -2.57
C PRO A 117 -8.83 24.29 -2.45
N GLY A 118 -9.63 24.60 -3.47
CA GLY A 118 -11.05 24.26 -3.51
C GLY A 118 -11.88 24.91 -2.41
N ALA A 119 -11.45 26.05 -1.86
CA ALA A 119 -12.22 26.81 -0.88
C ALA A 119 -13.61 27.20 -1.43
N GLY A 120 -13.70 27.54 -2.72
CA GLY A 120 -14.92 28.03 -3.36
C GLY A 120 -15.41 29.36 -2.77
N GLY A 121 -16.59 29.80 -3.21
CA GLY A 121 -17.14 31.10 -2.83
C GLY A 121 -16.52 32.26 -3.61
N ASP A 122 -16.52 33.44 -3.02
CA ASP A 122 -15.88 34.64 -3.59
C ASP A 122 -15.05 35.33 -2.51
N HIS A 123 -15.70 35.81 -1.44
CA HIS A 123 -15.04 36.57 -0.37
C HIS A 123 -14.85 35.77 0.93
N TRP A 124 -13.64 35.87 1.49
CA TRP A 124 -13.20 35.20 2.70
C TRP A 124 -12.52 36.17 3.66
N LEU A 125 -12.93 36.17 4.92
CA LEU A 125 -12.22 36.85 5.99
C LEU A 125 -11.11 35.92 6.49
N LEU A 126 -9.86 36.25 6.17
CA LEU A 126 -8.67 35.56 6.64
C LEU A 126 -8.16 36.21 7.92
N ARG A 127 -7.98 35.41 8.96
CA ARG A 127 -7.36 35.79 10.23
C ARG A 127 -6.03 35.05 10.37
N VAL A 128 -4.94 35.77 10.22
CA VAL A 128 -3.56 35.24 10.30
C VAL A 128 -2.96 35.63 11.64
N THR A 129 -2.56 34.64 12.44
CA THR A 129 -1.83 34.86 13.69
C THR A 129 -0.34 34.78 13.41
N ALA A 130 0.35 35.91 13.57
CA ALA A 130 1.75 36.09 13.24
C ALA A 130 2.45 37.01 14.25
N ALA A 131 3.79 36.99 14.26
CA ALA A 131 4.64 37.91 15.01
C ALA A 131 5.80 38.38 14.11
N SER A 132 6.57 39.40 14.51
CA SER A 132 7.73 39.84 13.71
C SER A 132 8.88 38.83 13.75
N GLY A 133 9.03 38.12 14.88
CA GLY A 133 10.15 37.23 15.14
C GLY A 133 11.50 37.95 15.30
N ARG A 134 11.51 39.29 15.36
CA ARG A 134 12.74 40.07 15.48
C ARG A 134 13.27 40.02 16.92
N PRO A 135 14.55 39.67 17.15
CA PRO A 135 15.12 39.55 18.50
C PRO A 135 15.11 40.86 19.29
N ASP A 136 15.19 42.00 18.59
CA ASP A 136 15.18 43.35 19.16
C ASP A 136 13.77 43.83 19.56
N GLY A 137 12.73 43.01 19.34
CA GLY A 137 11.35 43.38 19.63
C GLY A 137 10.77 44.44 18.67
N SER A 138 11.41 44.67 17.52
CA SER A 138 10.89 45.59 16.50
C SER A 138 9.79 44.96 15.65
N ALA A 139 8.92 45.81 15.08
CA ALA A 139 7.96 45.38 14.08
C ALA A 139 8.65 45.16 12.72
N VAL A 140 8.09 44.27 11.88
CA VAL A 140 8.57 44.06 10.51
C VAL A 140 7.48 44.41 9.51
N ARG A 141 7.81 45.23 8.51
CA ARG A 141 6.92 45.53 7.40
C ARG A 141 6.82 44.33 6.46
N SER A 142 5.60 43.87 6.19
CA SER A 142 5.32 42.74 5.30
C SER A 142 4.24 43.14 4.29
N VAL A 143 4.39 42.73 3.03
CA VAL A 143 3.41 42.94 1.97
C VAL A 143 2.64 41.66 1.76
N TRP A 144 1.33 41.68 2.00
CA TRP A 144 0.46 40.52 1.88
C TRP A 144 -0.36 40.65 0.61
N ARG A 145 -0.22 39.69 -0.31
CA ARG A 145 -0.94 39.65 -1.59
C ARG A 145 -1.99 38.56 -1.56
N THR A 146 -3.21 38.87 -2.00
CA THR A 146 -4.26 37.87 -2.18
C THR A 146 -4.35 37.41 -3.64
N ALA A 147 -5.10 36.35 -3.91
CA ALA A 147 -5.15 35.70 -5.21
C ALA A 147 -5.59 36.63 -6.37
N ASN A 148 -6.36 37.68 -6.08
CA ASN A 148 -6.81 38.67 -7.07
C ASN A 148 -5.79 39.78 -7.35
N GLY A 149 -4.58 39.68 -6.78
CA GLY A 149 -3.52 40.69 -6.92
C GLY A 149 -3.61 41.86 -5.92
N SER A 150 -4.62 41.91 -5.05
CA SER A 150 -4.71 42.94 -4.01
C SER A 150 -3.54 42.81 -3.03
N SER A 151 -2.77 43.88 -2.86
CA SER A 151 -1.67 43.93 -1.89
C SER A 151 -2.00 44.84 -0.71
N ILE A 152 -1.68 44.38 0.51
CA ILE A 152 -1.84 45.14 1.74
C ILE A 152 -0.48 45.16 2.44
N THR A 153 0.03 46.35 2.77
CA THR A 153 1.25 46.49 3.57
C THR A 153 0.86 46.56 5.04
N LEU A 154 1.44 45.67 5.85
CA LEU A 154 1.19 45.57 7.28
C LEU A 154 2.49 45.71 8.05
N ASP A 155 2.47 46.47 9.14
CA ASP A 155 3.55 46.46 10.13
C ASP A 155 3.25 45.36 11.16
N ILE A 156 3.97 44.23 11.03
CA ILE A 156 3.78 43.06 11.86
C ILE A 156 4.48 43.29 13.19
N ALA A 157 3.69 43.45 14.25
CA ALA A 157 4.16 43.69 15.61
C ALA A 157 5.07 42.56 16.13
N ALA A 158 5.96 42.92 17.06
CA ALA A 158 6.87 41.97 17.70
C ALA A 158 6.15 40.88 18.50
N GLN A 159 5.10 41.26 19.21
CA GLN A 159 4.24 40.32 19.91
C GLN A 159 3.29 39.63 18.94
N ARG A 160 2.94 38.38 19.24
CA ARG A 160 1.96 37.61 18.47
C ARG A 160 0.62 38.34 18.42
N ARG A 161 0.15 38.67 17.21
CA ARG A 161 -1.13 39.33 16.95
C ARG A 161 -1.90 38.62 15.85
N MET A 162 -3.20 38.86 15.81
CA MET A 162 -4.08 38.42 14.74
C MET A 162 -4.32 39.57 13.76
N TYR A 163 -4.02 39.33 12.50
CA TYR A 163 -4.25 40.25 11.39
C TYR A 163 -5.41 39.73 10.57
N ALA A 164 -6.42 40.57 10.36
CA ALA A 164 -7.61 40.23 9.60
C ALA A 164 -7.56 40.91 8.23
N ILE A 165 -7.65 40.14 7.15
CA ILE A 165 -7.71 40.65 5.77
C ILE A 165 -8.90 40.03 5.04
N LEU A 166 -9.53 40.80 4.16
CA LEU A 166 -10.50 40.27 3.22
C LEU A 166 -9.76 39.79 1.97
N ALA A 167 -9.95 38.53 1.62
CA ALA A 167 -9.33 37.91 0.45
C ALA A 167 -10.39 37.31 -0.45
N ARG A 168 -10.09 37.24 -1.76
CA ARG A 168 -10.94 36.59 -2.75
C ARG A 168 -10.33 35.29 -3.22
N THR A 169 -11.17 34.32 -3.56
CA THR A 169 -10.72 33.14 -4.30
C THR A 169 -10.36 33.51 -5.73
N ASP A 170 -9.41 32.77 -6.32
CA ASP A 170 -9.11 32.87 -7.75
C ASP A 170 -10.21 32.20 -8.62
N PRO A 171 -10.12 32.27 -9.97
CA PRO A 171 -11.08 31.62 -10.86
C PRO A 171 -11.14 30.08 -10.72
N ALA A 172 -10.10 29.43 -10.17
CA ALA A 172 -10.13 28.00 -9.89
C ALA A 172 -10.92 27.68 -8.60
N GLY A 173 -11.18 28.68 -7.77
CA GLY A 173 -11.84 28.56 -6.48
C GLY A 173 -10.87 28.37 -5.32
N ASP A 174 -9.58 28.66 -5.51
CA ASP A 174 -8.55 28.54 -4.48
C ASP A 174 -8.39 29.86 -3.73
N LEU A 175 -8.26 29.78 -2.41
CA LEU A 175 -7.97 30.94 -1.57
C LEU A 175 -6.47 31.00 -1.29
N ARG A 176 -5.81 32.08 -1.71
CA ARG A 176 -4.35 32.26 -1.56
C ARG A 176 -4.02 33.55 -0.85
N VAL A 177 -3.05 33.46 0.07
CA VAL A 177 -2.35 34.61 0.65
C VAL A 177 -0.85 34.40 0.51
N THR A 178 -0.16 35.39 -0.03
CA THR A 178 1.30 35.41 -0.21
C THR A 178 1.90 36.48 0.70
N PHE A 179 2.90 36.11 1.49
CA PHE A 179 3.66 36.97 2.39
C PHE A 179 4.98 37.32 1.73
N GLU A 180 5.24 38.61 1.56
CA GLU A 180 6.54 39.14 1.14
C GLU A 180 7.13 39.91 2.31
N THR A 181 8.12 39.30 2.97
CA THR A 181 8.69 39.81 4.21
C THR A 181 10.21 39.91 4.07
N PRO A 182 10.83 41.05 4.43
CA PRO A 182 12.28 41.17 4.44
C PRO A 182 12.94 40.08 5.28
N ARG A 183 14.07 39.55 4.80
CA ARG A 183 14.82 38.52 5.52
C ARG A 183 15.26 39.03 6.90
N LEU A 184 15.11 38.19 7.92
CA LEU A 184 15.79 38.32 9.20
C LEU A 184 17.21 37.80 9.06
N ILE A 185 18.18 38.68 9.30
CA ILE A 185 19.59 38.34 9.37
C ILE A 185 19.86 37.90 10.81
N ALA A 186 19.91 36.57 11.02
CA ALA A 186 20.27 35.96 12.29
C ALA A 186 21.64 35.29 12.12
N PRO A 187 22.73 35.80 12.72
CA PRO A 187 24.08 35.28 12.49
C PRO A 187 24.27 33.80 12.78
N SER A 188 23.49 33.26 13.74
CA SER A 188 23.53 31.86 14.16
C SER A 188 22.57 30.93 13.41
N ASP A 189 21.73 31.46 12.52
CA ASP A 189 20.74 30.67 11.78
C ASP A 189 20.91 30.88 10.26
N PRO A 190 21.39 29.87 9.52
CA PRO A 190 21.66 30.01 8.09
C PRO A 190 20.38 30.10 7.24
N ARG A 191 19.20 29.80 7.82
CA ARG A 191 17.94 29.73 7.09
C ARG A 191 17.49 31.11 6.59
N ILE A 192 16.58 31.10 5.63
CA ILE A 192 15.88 32.31 5.18
C ILE A 192 14.64 32.45 6.05
N LEU A 193 14.68 33.38 7.00
CA LEU A 193 13.63 33.65 7.96
C LEU A 193 12.93 34.96 7.58
N GLY A 194 11.61 34.94 7.41
CA GLY A 194 10.80 36.15 7.18
C GLY A 194 10.07 36.56 8.45
N LEU A 195 8.90 35.95 8.69
CA LEU A 195 8.13 36.08 9.93
C LEU A 195 7.59 34.71 10.37
N PRO A 196 7.36 34.47 11.67
CA PRO A 196 6.66 33.28 12.15
C PRO A 196 5.14 33.39 11.94
N VAL A 197 4.54 32.33 11.37
CA VAL A 197 3.09 32.15 11.26
C VAL A 197 2.66 30.98 12.14
N PHE A 198 1.68 31.22 13.01
CA PHE A 198 1.20 30.24 14.01
C PHE A 198 -0.12 29.59 13.58
N ARG A 199 -1.05 30.40 13.04
CA ARG A 199 -2.40 29.93 12.73
C ARG A 199 -3.01 30.79 11.63
N ILE A 200 -3.77 30.15 10.76
CA ILE A 200 -4.60 30.83 9.77
C ILE A 200 -6.03 30.29 9.88
N VAL A 201 -7.00 31.20 9.99
CA VAL A 201 -8.42 30.86 10.00
C VAL A 201 -9.09 31.62 8.86
N ALA A 202 -9.77 30.88 7.97
CA ALA A 202 -10.58 31.46 6.91
C ALA A 202 -12.06 31.26 7.25
N THR A 203 -12.79 32.36 7.34
CA THR A 203 -14.25 32.36 7.53
C THR A 203 -14.94 32.96 6.31
N PRO A 204 -16.08 32.42 5.85
CA PRO A 204 -16.81 33.01 4.74
C PRO A 204 -17.26 34.44 5.10
N ALA A 205 -17.06 35.40 4.19
CA ALA A 205 -17.41 36.80 4.45
C ALA A 205 -18.80 37.19 3.94
N GLN A 206 -19.46 36.31 3.18
CA GLN A 206 -20.78 36.54 2.57
C GLN A 206 -21.68 35.31 2.78
N PRO A 207 -23.01 35.47 2.88
CA PRO A 207 -23.92 34.34 2.91
C PRO A 207 -23.97 33.59 1.56
N ALA A 208 -24.56 32.40 1.56
CA ALA A 208 -24.84 31.61 0.34
C ALA A 208 -25.69 32.43 -0.67
N PRO A 209 -25.61 32.15 -1.98
CA PRO A 209 -24.98 30.99 -2.60
C PRO A 209 -23.46 31.11 -2.81
N TYR A 210 -22.74 30.02 -2.55
CA TYR A 210 -21.31 29.91 -2.82
C TYR A 210 -21.07 29.29 -4.20
N ARG A 211 -20.11 29.86 -4.93
CA ARG A 211 -19.62 29.29 -6.18
C ARG A 211 -18.79 28.02 -5.88
N PRO A 212 -19.08 26.87 -6.52
CA PRO A 212 -18.24 25.69 -6.42
C PRO A 212 -16.83 25.96 -6.96
N ALA A 213 -15.81 25.28 -6.42
CA ALA A 213 -14.51 25.23 -7.08
C ALA A 213 -14.59 24.23 -8.26
N TRP A 214 -14.71 24.77 -9.48
CA TRP A 214 -14.96 23.96 -10.66
C TRP A 214 -13.79 23.05 -11.03
N VAL A 215 -12.56 23.46 -10.73
CA VAL A 215 -11.36 22.62 -10.96
C VAL A 215 -11.41 21.37 -10.09
N MET A 216 -11.71 21.51 -8.79
CA MET A 216 -11.94 20.36 -7.91
C MET A 216 -13.05 19.46 -8.43
N SER A 217 -14.18 20.06 -8.84
CA SER A 217 -15.32 19.31 -9.38
C SER A 217 -14.95 18.54 -10.64
N GLY A 218 -14.07 19.09 -11.49
CA GLY A 218 -13.50 18.42 -12.66
C GLY A 218 -12.64 17.22 -12.29
N TRP A 219 -11.78 17.33 -11.27
CA TRP A 219 -10.99 16.19 -10.77
C TRP A 219 -11.87 15.08 -10.17
N LEU A 220 -12.90 15.45 -9.41
CA LEU A 220 -13.87 14.48 -8.88
C LEU A 220 -14.69 13.83 -9.99
N ALA A 221 -15.08 14.59 -11.02
CA ALA A 221 -15.75 14.05 -12.21
C ALA A 221 -14.87 13.03 -12.93
N LEU A 222 -13.59 13.35 -13.15
CA LEU A 222 -12.63 12.46 -13.77
C LEU A 222 -12.39 11.19 -12.93
N SER A 223 -12.36 11.33 -11.60
CA SER A 223 -12.26 10.22 -10.66
C SER A 223 -13.49 9.32 -10.71
N LEU A 224 -14.71 9.89 -10.70
CA LEU A 224 -15.95 9.13 -10.83
C LEU A 224 -16.05 8.40 -12.16
N ALA A 225 -15.63 9.04 -13.26
CA ALA A 225 -15.63 8.42 -14.59
C ALA A 225 -14.66 7.22 -14.63
N GLY A 226 -13.45 7.39 -14.08
CA GLY A 226 -12.47 6.31 -13.93
C GLY A 226 -13.00 5.17 -13.07
N MET A 227 -13.64 5.47 -11.94
CA MET A 227 -14.25 4.48 -11.05
C MET A 227 -15.38 3.71 -11.72
N TYR A 228 -16.25 4.41 -12.46
CA TYR A 228 -17.34 3.79 -13.21
C TYR A 228 -16.79 2.84 -14.29
N ALA A 229 -15.79 3.31 -15.06
CA ALA A 229 -15.15 2.53 -16.12
C ALA A 229 -14.44 1.29 -15.55
N LEU A 230 -13.64 1.46 -14.49
CA LEU A 230 -12.95 0.38 -13.80
C LEU A 230 -13.93 -0.65 -13.25
N THR A 231 -14.98 -0.21 -12.56
CA THR A 231 -16.01 -1.11 -12.00
C THR A 231 -16.76 -1.85 -13.11
N ARG A 232 -17.15 -1.14 -14.18
CA ARG A 232 -17.87 -1.75 -15.31
C ARG A 232 -17.03 -2.83 -15.98
N ARG A 233 -15.72 -2.60 -16.14
CA ARG A 233 -14.78 -3.57 -16.68
C ARG A 233 -14.61 -4.77 -15.76
N THR A 234 -14.33 -4.53 -14.48
CA THR A 234 -14.16 -5.58 -13.45
C THR A 234 -15.40 -6.48 -13.35
N CYS A 235 -16.59 -5.88 -13.44
CA CYS A 235 -17.87 -6.58 -13.34
C CYS A 235 -18.46 -7.02 -14.69
N ALA A 236 -17.78 -6.79 -15.82
CA ALA A 236 -18.32 -7.02 -17.17
C ALA A 236 -18.94 -8.43 -17.38
N PRO A 237 -18.44 -9.53 -16.79
CA PRO A 237 -19.05 -10.84 -16.92
C PRO A 237 -20.41 -10.99 -16.21
N SER A 238 -20.88 -9.98 -15.46
CA SER A 238 -22.13 -10.01 -14.69
C SER A 238 -23.21 -9.17 -15.36
N HIS A 239 -24.43 -9.70 -15.45
CA HIS A 239 -25.61 -8.94 -15.86
C HIS A 239 -25.91 -7.73 -14.95
N HIS A 240 -25.35 -7.72 -13.74
CA HIS A 240 -25.50 -6.63 -12.77
C HIS A 240 -24.40 -5.56 -12.84
N ALA A 241 -23.46 -5.65 -13.79
CA ALA A 241 -22.32 -4.74 -13.90
C ALA A 241 -22.74 -3.27 -13.85
N THR A 242 -23.72 -2.87 -14.66
CA THR A 242 -24.21 -1.48 -14.71
C THR A 242 -24.81 -1.01 -13.40
N ARG A 243 -25.58 -1.86 -12.70
CA ARG A 243 -26.20 -1.50 -11.42
C ARG A 243 -25.14 -1.40 -10.32
N ALA A 244 -24.18 -2.32 -10.29
CA ALA A 244 -23.07 -2.30 -9.35
C ALA A 244 -22.20 -1.04 -9.56
N SER A 245 -21.85 -0.72 -10.82
CA SER A 245 -21.12 0.51 -11.16
C SER A 245 -21.85 1.77 -10.75
N ALA A 246 -23.16 1.87 -11.04
CA ALA A 246 -23.97 3.02 -10.64
C ALA A 246 -24.07 3.14 -9.11
N GLY A 247 -24.27 2.03 -8.39
CA GLY A 247 -24.30 2.02 -6.93
C GLY A 247 -22.98 2.45 -6.30
N ILE A 248 -21.84 1.96 -6.82
CA ILE A 248 -20.51 2.37 -6.35
C ILE A 248 -20.29 3.86 -6.63
N VAL A 249 -20.61 4.35 -7.83
CA VAL A 249 -20.49 5.78 -8.15
C VAL A 249 -21.37 6.65 -7.28
N ALA A 250 -22.62 6.25 -7.01
CA ALA A 250 -23.51 6.99 -6.13
C ALA A 250 -22.95 7.08 -4.71
N THR A 251 -22.43 5.98 -4.16
CA THR A 251 -21.78 5.96 -2.85
C THR A 251 -20.54 6.86 -2.81
N VAL A 252 -19.68 6.80 -3.83
CA VAL A 252 -18.49 7.65 -3.91
C VAL A 252 -18.87 9.12 -4.08
N ALA A 253 -19.93 9.43 -4.86
CA ALA A 253 -20.43 10.79 -5.03
C ALA A 253 -20.97 11.38 -3.72
N LEU A 254 -21.71 10.58 -2.93
CA LEU A 254 -22.19 10.95 -1.60
C LEU A 254 -21.03 11.18 -0.63
N LEU A 255 -20.03 10.29 -0.63
CA LEU A 255 -18.83 10.45 0.19
C LEU A 255 -18.06 11.72 -0.20
N ALA A 256 -17.91 11.99 -1.50
CA ALA A 256 -17.28 13.20 -1.99
C ALA A 256 -18.07 14.46 -1.61
N ALA A 257 -19.41 14.42 -1.67
CA ALA A 257 -20.26 15.52 -1.22
C ALA A 257 -20.08 15.78 0.29
N TRP A 258 -20.07 14.74 1.11
CA TRP A 258 -19.78 14.87 2.54
C TRP A 258 -18.38 15.43 2.79
N MET A 259 -17.37 14.94 2.07
CA MET A 259 -15.99 15.45 2.15
C MET A 259 -15.90 16.92 1.72
N ILE A 260 -16.63 17.36 0.69
CA ILE A 260 -16.70 18.78 0.32
C ILE A 260 -17.31 19.59 1.46
N ALA A 261 -18.44 19.14 2.02
CA ALA A 261 -19.15 19.88 3.06
C ALA A 261 -18.32 20.05 4.36
N VAL A 262 -17.49 19.05 4.71
CA VAL A 262 -16.78 19.01 6.00
C VAL A 262 -15.27 19.28 5.88
N ARG A 263 -14.64 18.84 4.79
CA ARG A 263 -13.18 18.77 4.60
C ARG A 263 -12.73 19.13 3.16
N ARG A 264 -13.40 20.09 2.50
CA ARG A 264 -13.15 20.38 1.07
C ARG A 264 -11.70 20.66 0.71
N THR A 265 -10.95 21.34 1.57
CA THR A 265 -9.54 21.65 1.30
C THR A 265 -8.72 20.38 1.20
N ASP A 266 -8.89 19.48 2.17
CA ASP A 266 -8.16 18.20 2.26
C ASP A 266 -8.55 17.31 1.07
N ALA A 267 -9.84 17.28 0.72
CA ALA A 267 -10.35 16.56 -0.45
C ALA A 267 -9.78 17.11 -1.77
N THR A 268 -9.58 18.43 -1.87
CA THR A 268 -9.06 19.06 -3.09
C THR A 268 -7.60 18.74 -3.32
N VAL A 269 -6.78 18.73 -2.26
CA VAL A 269 -5.37 18.34 -2.39
C VAL A 269 -5.23 16.90 -2.91
N LEU A 270 -6.13 16.00 -2.49
CA LEU A 270 -6.09 14.59 -2.88
C LEU A 270 -6.72 14.29 -4.26
N ALA A 271 -7.67 15.11 -4.71
CA ALA A 271 -8.47 14.83 -5.91
C ALA A 271 -7.66 14.58 -7.20
N PRO A 272 -6.59 15.34 -7.52
CA PRO A 272 -5.77 15.08 -8.71
C PRO A 272 -5.07 13.72 -8.65
N THR A 273 -4.52 13.37 -7.48
CA THR A 273 -3.86 12.08 -7.24
C THR A 273 -4.86 10.94 -7.47
N VAL A 274 -6.04 11.01 -6.85
CA VAL A 274 -7.11 10.01 -7.05
C VAL A 274 -7.48 9.88 -8.53
N ALA A 275 -7.66 11.01 -9.22
CA ALA A 275 -8.05 11.03 -10.62
C ALA A 275 -6.99 10.39 -11.53
N VAL A 276 -5.71 10.74 -11.37
CA VAL A 276 -4.64 10.15 -12.19
C VAL A 276 -4.52 8.65 -11.92
N TRP A 277 -4.42 8.26 -10.65
CA TRP A 277 -4.09 6.88 -10.29
C TRP A 277 -5.24 5.89 -10.55
N ILE A 278 -6.51 6.33 -10.52
CA ILE A 278 -7.62 5.45 -10.91
C ILE A 278 -7.61 5.12 -12.40
N TRP A 279 -7.17 6.06 -13.25
CA TRP A 279 -7.03 5.82 -14.68
C TRP A 279 -5.81 4.96 -15.00
N VAL A 280 -4.71 5.10 -14.25
CA VAL A 280 -3.59 4.16 -14.35
C VAL A 280 -4.03 2.75 -13.91
N ALA A 281 -4.85 2.64 -12.86
CA ALA A 281 -5.40 1.36 -12.43
C ALA A 281 -6.32 0.75 -13.49
N TYR A 282 -7.18 1.56 -14.12
CA TYR A 282 -7.98 1.14 -15.28
C TYR A 282 -7.08 0.60 -16.40
N ALA A 283 -6.00 1.31 -16.75
CA ALA A 283 -5.07 0.90 -17.78
C ALA A 283 -4.28 -0.37 -17.42
N LEU A 284 -4.09 -0.68 -16.14
CA LEU A 284 -3.42 -1.89 -15.66
C LEU A 284 -4.24 -3.17 -15.92
N VAL A 285 -5.58 -3.09 -15.86
CA VAL A 285 -6.47 -4.24 -16.01
C VAL A 285 -6.18 -5.11 -17.25
N PRO A 286 -6.09 -4.58 -18.48
CA PRO A 286 -5.82 -5.40 -19.66
C PRO A 286 -4.52 -6.20 -19.59
N PHE A 287 -3.46 -5.64 -18.98
CA PHE A 287 -2.17 -6.32 -18.87
C PHE A 287 -2.23 -7.50 -17.90
N VAL A 288 -2.82 -7.29 -16.72
CA VAL A 288 -3.03 -8.36 -15.74
C VAL A 288 -4.00 -9.40 -16.28
N GLU A 289 -5.08 -8.97 -16.92
CA GLU A 289 -6.05 -9.86 -17.56
C GLU A 289 -5.40 -10.74 -18.63
N ALA A 290 -4.56 -10.17 -19.50
CA ALA A 290 -3.86 -10.92 -20.54
C ALA A 290 -2.93 -11.98 -19.94
N ALA A 291 -2.17 -11.63 -18.89
CA ALA A 291 -1.31 -12.59 -18.18
C ALA A 291 -2.12 -13.71 -17.51
N LEU A 292 -3.25 -13.37 -16.88
CA LEU A 292 -4.16 -14.34 -16.28
C LEU A 292 -4.82 -15.24 -17.32
N ARG A 293 -5.27 -14.72 -18.47
CA ARG A 293 -5.89 -15.51 -19.54
C ARG A 293 -4.89 -16.43 -20.24
N ALA A 294 -3.63 -16.00 -20.39
CA ALA A 294 -2.56 -16.83 -20.92
C ALA A 294 -2.29 -18.08 -20.05
N THR A 295 -2.55 -17.98 -18.75
CA THR A 295 -2.38 -19.09 -17.80
C THR A 295 -3.69 -19.85 -17.54
N GLN A 296 -4.84 -19.19 -17.50
CA GLN A 296 -6.15 -19.78 -17.21
C GLN A 296 -7.25 -19.04 -18.00
N PRO A 297 -7.65 -19.54 -19.20
CA PRO A 297 -8.56 -18.85 -20.10
C PRO A 297 -10.01 -18.92 -19.61
N THR A 298 -10.35 -18.08 -18.63
CA THR A 298 -11.66 -18.06 -17.97
C THR A 298 -12.22 -16.65 -17.93
N ALA A 299 -13.55 -16.51 -18.02
CA ALA A 299 -14.21 -15.22 -18.15
C ALA A 299 -14.06 -14.34 -16.90
N ASP A 300 -13.84 -14.92 -15.72
CA ASP A 300 -13.62 -14.21 -14.45
C ASP A 300 -12.19 -13.68 -14.27
N ALA A 301 -11.27 -13.94 -15.22
CA ALA A 301 -9.93 -13.36 -15.22
C ALA A 301 -9.96 -11.82 -15.25
N VAL A 302 -10.92 -11.22 -15.96
CA VAL A 302 -11.11 -9.75 -15.96
C VAL A 302 -11.51 -9.22 -14.58
N THR A 303 -12.32 -9.98 -13.84
CA THR A 303 -12.71 -9.60 -12.47
C THR A 303 -11.52 -9.68 -11.53
N ALA A 304 -10.71 -10.74 -11.63
CA ALA A 304 -9.48 -10.86 -10.84
C ALA A 304 -8.47 -9.74 -11.16
N ALA A 305 -8.25 -9.44 -12.45
CA ALA A 305 -7.40 -8.34 -12.88
C ALA A 305 -7.91 -6.97 -12.38
N GLY A 306 -9.22 -6.75 -12.43
CA GLY A 306 -9.85 -5.57 -11.86
C GLY A 306 -9.66 -5.44 -10.35
N LEU A 307 -9.82 -6.53 -9.59
CA LEU A 307 -9.55 -6.55 -8.15
C LEU A 307 -8.06 -6.26 -7.84
N THR A 308 -7.13 -6.80 -8.64
CA THR A 308 -5.70 -6.47 -8.55
C THR A 308 -5.45 -4.98 -8.78
N ALA A 309 -6.07 -4.38 -9.80
CA ALA A 309 -5.95 -2.96 -10.07
C ALA A 309 -6.56 -2.08 -8.96
N VAL A 310 -7.69 -2.49 -8.38
CA VAL A 310 -8.29 -1.81 -7.21
C VAL A 310 -7.36 -1.88 -6.00
N ALA A 311 -6.81 -3.06 -5.70
CA ALA A 311 -5.87 -3.25 -4.59
C ALA A 311 -4.63 -2.34 -4.76
N TRP A 312 -4.09 -2.28 -5.97
CA TRP A 312 -2.99 -1.40 -6.32
C TRP A 312 -3.34 0.08 -6.14
N PHE A 313 -4.49 0.50 -6.68
CA PHE A 313 -4.99 1.87 -6.56
C PHE A 313 -5.11 2.31 -5.10
N VAL A 314 -5.75 1.50 -4.25
CA VAL A 314 -5.96 1.88 -2.83
C VAL A 314 -4.64 2.03 -2.07
N ARG A 315 -3.67 1.13 -2.34
CA ARG A 315 -2.33 1.19 -1.73
C ARG A 315 -1.58 2.45 -2.17
N VAL A 316 -1.54 2.71 -3.47
CA VAL A 316 -0.87 3.89 -4.04
C VAL A 316 -1.55 5.18 -3.59
N ALA A 317 -2.88 5.26 -3.65
CA ALA A 317 -3.62 6.45 -3.23
C ALA A 317 -3.41 6.77 -1.74
N GLY A 318 -3.29 5.75 -0.89
CA GLY A 318 -2.98 5.94 0.51
C GLY A 318 -1.53 6.39 0.75
N MET A 319 -0.55 5.81 0.05
CA MET A 319 0.86 6.22 0.18
C MET A 319 1.16 7.60 -0.39
N LEU A 320 0.46 8.00 -1.45
CA LEU A 320 0.55 9.32 -2.07
C LEU A 320 -0.40 10.32 -1.44
N HIS A 321 -1.10 9.93 -0.38
CA HIS A 321 -1.94 10.85 0.36
C HIS A 321 -1.07 11.97 0.95
N PRO A 322 -1.46 13.25 0.86
CA PRO A 322 -0.64 14.37 1.32
C PRO A 322 -0.27 14.34 2.81
N TYR A 323 -1.06 13.62 3.62
CA TYR A 323 -0.80 13.40 5.05
C TYR A 323 -0.12 12.06 5.36
N ALA A 324 0.08 11.20 4.35
CA ALA A 324 0.79 9.95 4.56
C ALA A 324 2.25 10.25 4.89
N GLN A 325 2.71 9.65 5.97
CA GLN A 325 4.10 9.68 6.39
C GLN A 325 4.55 8.24 6.50
N THR A 326 5.69 7.93 5.90
CA THR A 326 6.25 6.59 5.82
C THR A 326 7.67 6.63 6.37
N SER A 327 7.91 6.00 7.53
CA SER A 327 9.17 6.13 8.30
C SER A 327 10.41 5.87 7.44
N ASP A 328 10.39 4.77 6.67
CA ASP A 328 11.59 4.24 6.02
C ASP A 328 11.61 4.46 4.51
N LEU A 329 10.71 5.29 3.97
CA LEU A 329 10.65 5.50 2.51
C LEU A 329 11.96 6.07 1.96
N GLY A 330 12.57 7.03 2.67
CA GLY A 330 13.85 7.61 2.26
C GLY A 330 14.99 6.59 2.22
N LEU A 331 15.01 5.66 3.17
CA LEU A 331 15.96 4.54 3.21
C LEU A 331 15.82 3.67 1.95
N HIS A 332 14.59 3.25 1.63
CA HIS A 332 14.33 2.42 0.46
C HIS A 332 14.64 3.12 -0.88
N VAL A 333 14.44 4.44 -0.95
CA VAL A 333 14.79 5.24 -2.12
C VAL A 333 16.31 5.31 -2.31
N ASN A 334 17.07 5.50 -1.22
CA ASN A 334 18.52 5.47 -1.27
C ASN A 334 19.04 4.07 -1.66
N ASN A 335 18.44 3.00 -1.12
CA ASN A 335 18.87 1.63 -1.41
C ASN A 335 18.58 1.24 -2.86
N LEU A 336 17.45 1.69 -3.42
CA LEU A 336 17.20 1.55 -4.85
C LEU A 336 18.20 2.35 -5.71
N ALA A 337 18.54 3.57 -5.29
CA ALA A 337 19.56 4.38 -5.97
C ALA A 337 20.94 3.71 -5.93
N ASP A 338 21.30 3.11 -4.81
CA ASP A 338 22.57 2.39 -4.62
C ASP A 338 22.64 1.14 -5.49
N VAL A 339 21.57 0.34 -5.51
CA VAL A 339 21.46 -0.82 -6.40
C VAL A 339 21.51 -0.39 -7.87
N ALA A 340 20.87 0.73 -8.24
CA ALA A 340 20.96 1.29 -9.58
C ALA A 340 22.37 1.76 -9.96
N ARG A 341 23.21 2.12 -8.97
CA ARG A 341 24.64 2.43 -9.16
C ARG A 341 25.55 1.21 -9.13
N GLY A 342 25.00 0.00 -8.92
CA GLY A 342 25.75 -1.26 -8.87
C GLY A 342 26.16 -1.70 -7.46
N THR A 343 25.72 -1.01 -6.41
CA THR A 343 25.97 -1.41 -5.02
C THR A 343 24.97 -2.48 -4.61
N ILE A 344 25.40 -3.74 -4.62
CA ILE A 344 24.55 -4.89 -4.27
C ILE A 344 24.84 -5.47 -2.88
N PHE A 345 25.94 -5.08 -2.26
CA PHE A 345 26.31 -5.46 -0.89
C PHE A 345 26.29 -4.22 -0.01
N PHE A 346 25.33 -4.12 0.88
CA PHE A 346 25.22 -3.03 1.83
C PHE A 346 24.59 -3.50 3.14
N THR A 347 24.89 -2.77 4.21
CA THR A 347 24.36 -3.00 5.55
C THR A 347 23.54 -1.81 6.01
N GLU A 348 22.60 -2.05 6.91
CA GLU A 348 21.84 -1.00 7.58
C GLU A 348 21.92 -1.17 9.10
N GLY A 349 21.93 -0.06 9.82
CA GLY A 349 21.87 -0.07 11.27
C GLY A 349 20.48 -0.44 11.76
N LEU A 350 20.38 -1.48 12.58
CA LEU A 350 19.13 -1.84 13.24
C LEU A 350 18.90 -0.98 14.49
N PRO A 351 17.63 -0.64 14.80
CA PRO A 351 17.30 -0.08 16.10
C PRO A 351 17.57 -1.08 17.22
N CYS A 352 17.77 -0.59 18.45
CA CYS A 352 18.01 -1.42 19.64
C CYS A 352 16.95 -2.52 19.81
N ARG A 353 15.67 -2.21 19.52
CA ARG A 353 14.56 -3.19 19.59
C ARG A 353 14.68 -4.36 18.60
N ALA A 354 15.44 -4.20 17.52
CA ALA A 354 15.74 -5.27 16.57
C ALA A 354 17.15 -5.86 16.80
N GLY A 355 17.77 -5.51 17.93
CA GLY A 355 19.05 -6.04 18.41
C GLY A 355 20.27 -5.16 18.14
N ALA A 356 20.11 -3.92 17.66
CA ALA A 356 21.21 -2.98 17.39
C ALA A 356 22.27 -3.46 16.39
N GLY A 357 23.09 -2.52 15.91
CA GLY A 357 24.25 -2.80 15.05
C GLY A 357 23.92 -3.01 13.57
N PRO A 358 24.94 -3.23 12.73
CA PRO A 358 24.75 -3.45 11.30
C PRO A 358 24.04 -4.78 11.02
N GLN A 359 23.24 -4.80 9.97
CA GLN A 359 22.68 -6.01 9.38
C GLN A 359 22.79 -5.99 7.86
N PRO A 360 23.05 -7.16 7.23
CA PRO A 360 22.99 -7.27 5.78
C PRO A 360 21.61 -6.88 5.27
N TYR A 361 21.55 -5.95 4.33
CA TYR A 361 20.30 -5.53 3.72
C TYR A 361 20.16 -6.14 2.32
N LEU A 362 19.08 -6.87 2.12
CA LEU A 362 18.92 -7.77 0.98
C LEU A 362 18.49 -7.00 -0.29
N PRO A 363 19.17 -7.19 -1.45
CA PRO A 363 18.97 -6.36 -2.64
C PRO A 363 17.80 -6.83 -3.53
N GLY A 364 17.25 -8.02 -3.31
CA GLY A 364 16.34 -8.70 -4.24
C GLY A 364 15.09 -7.90 -4.60
N GLY A 365 14.50 -7.22 -3.63
CA GLY A 365 13.35 -6.34 -3.89
C GLY A 365 13.68 -5.18 -4.83
N TYR A 366 14.84 -4.56 -4.66
CA TYR A 366 15.28 -3.43 -5.50
C TYR A 366 15.70 -3.89 -6.90
N LEU A 367 16.32 -5.07 -7.01
CA LEU A 367 16.63 -5.69 -8.29
C LEU A 367 15.36 -5.97 -9.12
N ALA A 368 14.24 -6.31 -8.47
CA ALA A 368 12.96 -6.46 -9.14
C ALA A 368 12.39 -5.14 -9.69
N LEU A 369 12.70 -4.01 -9.06
CA LEU A 369 12.28 -2.67 -9.49
C LEU A 369 13.22 -2.03 -10.52
N LEU A 370 14.49 -2.44 -10.53
CA LEU A 370 15.55 -1.84 -11.34
C LEU A 370 15.23 -1.69 -12.85
N PRO A 371 14.59 -2.66 -13.54
CA PRO A 371 14.28 -2.50 -14.97
C PRO A 371 13.38 -1.29 -15.26
N VAL A 372 12.56 -0.86 -14.30
CA VAL A 372 11.62 0.26 -14.47
C VAL A 372 12.33 1.61 -14.33
N VAL A 373 13.48 1.67 -13.64
CA VAL A 373 14.33 2.87 -13.55
C VAL A 373 14.74 3.36 -14.95
N LEU A 374 14.92 2.44 -15.91
CA LEU A 374 15.22 2.76 -17.31
C LEU A 374 14.09 3.53 -18.01
N LEU A 375 12.85 3.42 -17.52
CA LEU A 375 11.66 4.05 -18.09
C LEU A 375 11.29 5.35 -17.35
N THR A 376 11.52 5.40 -16.04
CA THR A 376 11.10 6.52 -15.19
C THR A 376 12.19 7.53 -14.91
N GLY A 377 13.46 7.16 -15.09
CA GLY A 377 14.61 7.94 -14.64
C GLY A 377 15.04 7.58 -13.21
N ALA A 378 16.18 8.17 -12.80
CA ALA A 378 16.87 7.89 -11.54
C ALA A 378 16.92 9.12 -10.60
N ASP A 379 16.15 10.17 -10.86
CA ASP A 379 16.01 11.26 -9.91
C ASP A 379 15.20 10.81 -8.67
N ARG A 380 15.38 11.53 -7.56
CA ARG A 380 14.79 11.14 -6.28
C ARG A 380 13.26 11.05 -6.33
N ALA A 381 12.57 11.88 -7.11
CA ALA A 381 11.12 11.84 -7.19
C ALA A 381 10.65 10.61 -7.97
N ALA A 382 11.30 10.31 -9.11
CA ALA A 382 11.04 9.09 -9.88
C ALA A 382 11.29 7.82 -9.04
N LEU A 383 12.42 7.76 -8.32
CA LEU A 383 12.75 6.64 -7.44
C LEU A 383 11.76 6.49 -6.28
N THR A 384 11.33 7.60 -5.67
CA THR A 384 10.30 7.60 -4.61
C THR A 384 9.01 7.01 -5.13
N LEU A 385 8.54 7.50 -6.28
CA LEU A 385 7.33 6.99 -6.89
C LEU A 385 7.46 5.51 -7.26
N LEU A 386 8.62 5.09 -7.78
CA LEU A 386 8.87 3.70 -8.15
C LEU A 386 8.88 2.76 -6.93
N VAL A 387 9.51 3.15 -5.82
CA VAL A 387 9.47 2.38 -4.57
C VAL A 387 8.04 2.21 -4.08
N GLN A 388 7.24 3.28 -4.07
CA GLN A 388 5.84 3.22 -3.63
C GLN A 388 4.97 2.42 -4.60
N ALA A 389 4.84 2.87 -5.85
CA ALA A 389 3.94 2.29 -6.84
C ALA A 389 4.38 0.90 -7.32
N GLY A 390 5.69 0.64 -7.40
CA GLY A 390 6.27 -0.64 -7.78
C GLY A 390 6.08 -1.70 -6.69
N THR A 391 6.37 -1.37 -5.43
CA THR A 391 6.07 -2.26 -4.29
C THR A 391 4.57 -2.53 -4.17
N ALA A 392 3.73 -1.51 -4.34
CA ALA A 392 2.28 -1.69 -4.42
C ALA A 392 1.87 -2.64 -5.54
N LEU A 393 2.48 -2.54 -6.72
CA LEU A 393 2.12 -3.38 -7.87
C LEU A 393 2.49 -4.83 -7.60
N LEU A 394 3.73 -5.08 -7.20
CA LEU A 394 4.24 -6.43 -6.93
C LEU A 394 3.39 -7.13 -5.88
N GLU A 395 3.09 -6.46 -4.77
CA GLU A 395 2.26 -7.06 -3.73
C GLU A 395 0.79 -7.23 -4.21
N SER A 396 0.24 -6.30 -5.00
CA SER A 396 -1.13 -6.42 -5.54
C SER A 396 -1.31 -7.58 -6.51
N LEU A 397 -0.24 -8.04 -7.17
CA LEU A 397 -0.27 -9.27 -7.97
C LEU A 397 -0.60 -10.51 -7.14
N THR A 398 -0.43 -10.47 -5.81
CA THR A 398 -0.90 -11.53 -4.92
C THR A 398 -2.40 -11.80 -5.11
N VAL A 399 -3.23 -10.77 -5.31
CA VAL A 399 -4.67 -10.92 -5.60
C VAL A 399 -4.91 -11.83 -6.82
N ALA A 400 -4.13 -11.61 -7.88
CA ALA A 400 -4.21 -12.39 -9.12
C ALA A 400 -3.70 -13.83 -8.91
N VAL A 401 -2.62 -14.00 -8.14
CA VAL A 401 -2.04 -15.31 -7.82
C VAL A 401 -2.98 -16.15 -6.93
N LEU A 402 -3.64 -15.54 -5.94
CA LEU A 402 -4.63 -16.22 -5.09
C LEU A 402 -5.83 -16.70 -5.91
N TRP A 403 -6.33 -15.85 -6.82
CA TRP A 403 -7.37 -16.26 -7.76
C TRP A 403 -6.89 -17.45 -8.61
N LEU A 404 -5.70 -17.35 -9.23
CA LEU A 404 -5.16 -18.39 -10.10
C LEU A 404 -4.98 -19.72 -9.36
N LEU A 405 -4.46 -19.71 -8.14
CA LEU A 405 -4.31 -20.88 -7.28
C LEU A 405 -5.63 -21.59 -7.05
N LEU A 406 -6.67 -20.85 -6.66
CA LEU A 406 -7.98 -21.44 -6.39
C LEU A 406 -8.67 -21.94 -7.66
N ARG A 407 -8.46 -21.28 -8.82
CA ARG A 407 -8.91 -21.77 -10.12
C ARG A 407 -8.20 -23.06 -10.54
N ARG A 408 -6.89 -23.19 -10.29
CA ARG A 408 -6.08 -24.38 -10.61
C ARG A 408 -6.33 -25.58 -9.70
N THR A 409 -7.03 -25.36 -8.58
CA THR A 409 -7.38 -26.41 -7.61
C THR A 409 -8.86 -26.77 -7.64
N ASP A 410 -9.61 -26.29 -8.65
CA ASP A 410 -11.04 -26.58 -8.88
C ASP A 410 -11.97 -26.24 -7.69
N THR A 411 -11.54 -25.34 -6.81
CA THR A 411 -12.34 -24.89 -5.64
C THR A 411 -13.55 -24.03 -6.04
N GLY A 412 -13.62 -23.61 -7.30
CA GLY A 412 -14.73 -22.87 -7.90
C GLY A 412 -14.50 -21.37 -8.02
N ARG A 413 -15.24 -20.74 -8.95
CA ARG A 413 -15.15 -19.30 -9.26
C ARG A 413 -15.39 -18.41 -8.05
N THR A 414 -16.41 -18.75 -7.27
CA THR A 414 -16.82 -17.96 -6.10
C THR A 414 -15.72 -17.90 -5.04
N ALA A 415 -15.08 -19.04 -4.74
CA ALA A 415 -14.01 -19.10 -3.76
C ALA A 415 -12.79 -18.26 -4.19
N SER A 416 -12.40 -18.38 -5.47
CA SER A 416 -11.29 -17.60 -6.02
C SER A 416 -11.55 -16.09 -5.98
N LEU A 417 -12.78 -15.64 -6.26
CA LEU A 417 -13.12 -14.22 -6.21
C LEU A 417 -13.23 -13.68 -4.78
N TYR A 418 -13.76 -14.46 -3.84
CA TYR A 418 -13.78 -14.06 -2.43
C TYR A 418 -12.37 -13.92 -1.85
N ALA A 419 -11.48 -14.89 -2.10
CA ALA A 419 -10.09 -14.81 -1.64
C ALA A 419 -9.38 -13.58 -2.22
N ALA A 420 -9.56 -13.31 -3.52
CA ALA A 420 -9.02 -12.13 -4.18
C ALA A 420 -9.57 -10.82 -3.60
N ALA A 421 -10.89 -10.73 -3.37
CA ALA A 421 -11.53 -9.52 -2.85
C ALA A 421 -11.13 -9.21 -1.40
N ILE A 422 -11.03 -10.22 -0.53
CA ILE A 422 -10.59 -10.03 0.86
C ILE A 422 -9.14 -9.55 0.91
N TYR A 423 -8.26 -10.13 0.09
CA TYR A 423 -6.85 -9.76 0.06
C TYR A 423 -6.60 -8.36 -0.51
N ALA A 424 -7.51 -7.84 -1.35
CA ALA A 424 -7.36 -6.52 -1.97
C ALA A 424 -7.20 -5.38 -0.93
N LEU A 425 -7.75 -5.54 0.27
CA LEU A 425 -7.60 -4.61 1.40
C LEU A 425 -7.07 -5.31 2.65
N ALA A 426 -6.04 -6.14 2.48
CA ALA A 426 -5.41 -6.85 3.58
C ALA A 426 -4.86 -5.88 4.66
N PRO A 427 -5.44 -5.82 5.88
CA PRO A 427 -4.99 -4.90 6.94
C PRO A 427 -3.50 -5.00 7.28
N PRO A 428 -2.88 -6.21 7.43
CA PRO A 428 -1.48 -6.27 7.83
C PRO A 428 -0.54 -5.75 6.71
N ILE A 429 -0.95 -5.89 5.46
CA ILE A 429 -0.23 -5.33 4.31
C ILE A 429 -0.33 -3.80 4.30
N LEU A 430 -1.56 -3.27 4.44
CA LEU A 430 -1.81 -1.82 4.45
C LEU A 430 -1.01 -1.16 5.57
N ARG A 431 -1.02 -1.74 6.77
CA ARG A 431 -0.22 -1.25 7.90
C ARG A 431 1.30 -1.22 7.61
N SER A 432 1.84 -2.18 6.87
CA SER A 432 3.26 -2.16 6.52
C SER A 432 3.63 -1.02 5.56
N TYR A 433 2.71 -0.55 4.70
CA TYR A 433 2.95 0.63 3.88
C TYR A 433 3.07 1.91 4.71
N SER A 434 2.24 2.08 5.75
CA SER A 434 2.37 3.23 6.66
C SER A 434 3.65 3.15 7.49
N VAL A 435 4.01 1.96 7.97
CA VAL A 435 5.25 1.75 8.73
C VAL A 435 6.48 1.99 7.86
N GLY A 436 6.37 1.72 6.56
CA GLY A 436 7.49 1.83 5.62
C GLY A 436 8.29 0.54 5.49
N GLU A 437 7.71 -0.62 5.80
CA GLU A 437 8.38 -1.92 5.70
C GLU A 437 8.43 -2.42 4.24
N MET A 438 8.94 -1.61 3.32
CA MET A 438 8.83 -1.88 1.87
C MET A 438 9.62 -3.13 1.46
N ALA A 439 10.77 -3.40 2.07
CA ALA A 439 11.53 -4.62 1.80
C ALA A 439 10.76 -5.88 2.22
N ASN A 440 10.05 -5.82 3.34
CA ASN A 440 9.18 -6.90 3.79
C ASN A 440 8.01 -7.10 2.81
N LEU A 441 7.38 -6.03 2.34
CA LEU A 441 6.31 -6.08 1.35
C LEU A 441 6.76 -6.66 0.00
N LEU A 442 7.95 -6.27 -0.48
CA LEU A 442 8.56 -6.80 -1.70
C LEU A 442 8.81 -8.30 -1.58
N ALA A 443 9.39 -8.76 -0.47
CA ALA A 443 9.59 -10.18 -0.22
C ALA A 443 8.26 -10.93 -0.05
N GLN A 444 7.29 -10.32 0.62
CA GLN A 444 5.97 -10.91 0.85
C GLN A 444 5.22 -11.17 -0.46
N ALA A 445 5.40 -10.33 -1.48
CA ALA A 445 4.81 -10.53 -2.80
C ALA A 445 5.19 -11.89 -3.43
N LEU A 446 6.31 -12.49 -3.00
CA LEU A 446 6.78 -13.80 -3.46
C LEU A 446 6.15 -14.98 -2.70
N VAL A 447 5.50 -14.75 -1.55
CA VAL A 447 4.87 -15.80 -0.75
C VAL A 447 3.66 -16.42 -1.44
N ALA A 448 2.82 -15.62 -2.10
CA ALA A 448 1.68 -16.18 -2.84
C ALA A 448 2.11 -17.04 -4.05
N PRO A 449 3.09 -16.63 -4.87
CA PRO A 449 3.74 -17.52 -5.84
C PRO A 449 4.30 -18.79 -5.20
N LEU A 450 4.85 -18.70 -3.99
CA LEU A 450 5.40 -19.88 -3.29
C LEU A 450 4.29 -20.85 -2.92
N ILE A 451 3.18 -20.37 -2.37
CA ILE A 451 1.99 -21.18 -2.05
C ILE A 451 1.44 -21.84 -3.33
N LEU A 452 1.39 -21.09 -4.44
CA LEU A 452 0.99 -21.63 -5.74
C LEU A 452 1.91 -22.76 -6.18
N TRP A 453 3.23 -22.53 -6.15
CA TRP A 453 4.21 -23.54 -6.51
C TRP A 453 4.16 -24.77 -5.60
N MET A 454 4.12 -24.61 -4.27
CA MET A 454 4.00 -25.72 -3.31
C MET A 454 2.75 -26.58 -3.60
N THR A 455 1.66 -25.94 -4.00
CA THR A 455 0.42 -26.67 -4.33
C THR A 455 0.54 -27.43 -5.65
N LEU A 456 1.21 -26.87 -6.66
CA LEU A 456 1.37 -27.49 -7.98
C LEU A 456 2.51 -28.52 -8.03
N ALA A 457 3.59 -28.33 -7.27
CA ALA A 457 4.76 -29.23 -7.23
C ALA A 457 4.43 -30.61 -6.65
N LEU A 458 3.34 -30.73 -5.88
CA LEU A 458 2.79 -32.03 -5.46
C LEU A 458 2.17 -32.83 -6.61
N ARG A 459 1.86 -32.18 -7.74
CA ARG A 459 1.24 -32.78 -8.93
C ARG A 459 2.19 -32.85 -10.13
N ASP A 460 3.06 -31.85 -10.28
CA ASP A 460 4.07 -31.80 -11.34
C ASP A 460 5.47 -32.01 -10.76
N HIS A 461 6.09 -33.13 -11.14
CA HIS A 461 7.44 -33.51 -10.73
C HIS A 461 8.50 -33.18 -11.79
N SER A 462 8.17 -32.34 -12.78
CA SER A 462 9.10 -31.93 -13.83
C SER A 462 10.29 -31.12 -13.29
N TRP A 463 11.43 -31.20 -13.98
CA TRP A 463 12.61 -30.40 -13.63
C TRP A 463 12.34 -28.90 -13.78
N LYS A 464 11.39 -28.51 -14.66
CA LYS A 464 10.94 -27.12 -14.82
C LYS A 464 10.27 -26.62 -13.54
N ALA A 465 9.37 -27.42 -12.96
CA ALA A 465 8.75 -27.10 -11.68
C ALA A 465 9.81 -27.00 -10.57
N THR A 466 10.76 -27.93 -10.50
CA THR A 466 11.87 -27.90 -9.53
C THR A 466 12.73 -26.63 -9.66
N LEU A 467 13.17 -26.29 -10.89
CA LEU A 467 13.98 -25.09 -11.15
C LEU A 467 13.21 -23.80 -10.83
N SER A 468 11.92 -23.73 -11.18
CA SER A 468 11.09 -22.55 -10.85
C SER A 468 10.95 -22.36 -9.33
N GLY A 469 10.82 -23.47 -8.59
CA GLY A 469 10.81 -23.47 -7.12
C GLY A 469 12.13 -22.99 -6.54
N ALA A 470 13.25 -23.54 -7.02
CA ALA A 470 14.59 -23.12 -6.60
C ALA A 470 14.82 -21.63 -6.85
N ALA A 471 14.45 -21.12 -8.03
CA ALA A 471 14.56 -19.71 -8.36
C ALA A 471 13.70 -18.83 -7.45
N LEU A 472 12.47 -19.25 -7.15
CA LEU A 472 11.58 -18.52 -6.25
C LEU A 472 12.09 -18.50 -4.80
N ILE A 473 12.60 -19.62 -4.30
CA ILE A 473 13.22 -19.73 -2.98
C ILE A 473 14.45 -18.83 -2.89
N LEU A 474 15.30 -18.84 -3.93
CA LEU A 474 16.46 -17.95 -4.02
C LEU A 474 16.05 -16.48 -3.98
N LEU A 475 15.02 -16.08 -4.72
CA LEU A 475 14.50 -14.71 -4.68
C LEU A 475 13.98 -14.32 -3.29
N ILE A 476 13.28 -15.23 -2.59
CA ILE A 476 12.80 -14.98 -1.22
C ILE A 476 13.97 -14.79 -0.26
N LEU A 477 14.97 -15.68 -0.32
CA LEU A 477 16.21 -15.59 0.48
C LEU A 477 16.93 -14.25 0.23
N LEU A 478 16.97 -13.80 -1.01
CA LEU A 478 17.62 -12.54 -1.40
C LEU A 478 16.75 -11.29 -1.24
N SER A 479 15.53 -11.39 -0.71
CA SER A 479 14.61 -10.24 -0.58
C SER A 479 14.43 -9.73 0.84
N HIS A 480 14.17 -10.61 1.81
CA HIS A 480 14.02 -10.20 3.22
C HIS A 480 14.23 -11.38 4.19
N GLY A 481 15.09 -11.23 5.20
CA GLY A 481 15.45 -12.31 6.13
C GLY A 481 14.26 -12.82 6.94
N GLY A 482 13.40 -11.92 7.44
CA GLY A 482 12.21 -12.31 8.20
C GLY A 482 11.20 -13.12 7.37
N VAL A 483 11.02 -12.78 6.09
CA VAL A 483 10.11 -13.54 5.20
C VAL A 483 10.73 -14.86 4.82
N ALA A 484 12.05 -14.89 4.58
CA ALA A 484 12.80 -16.10 4.32
C ALA A 484 12.71 -17.11 5.47
N LEU A 485 12.76 -16.66 6.73
CA LEU A 485 12.56 -17.53 7.90
C LEU A 485 11.17 -18.16 7.91
N SER A 486 10.10 -17.36 7.75
CA SER A 486 8.73 -17.89 7.73
C SER A 486 8.49 -18.82 6.53
N ALA A 487 8.99 -18.45 5.35
CA ALA A 487 8.90 -19.28 4.14
C ALA A 487 9.69 -20.59 4.29
N GLY A 488 10.90 -20.54 4.86
CA GLY A 488 11.72 -21.71 5.15
C GLY A 488 11.04 -22.66 6.13
N ALA A 489 10.44 -22.14 7.20
CA ALA A 489 9.66 -22.94 8.14
C ALA A 489 8.46 -23.61 7.47
N ALA A 490 7.71 -22.88 6.65
CA ALA A 490 6.59 -23.45 5.89
C ALA A 490 7.05 -24.51 4.88
N LEU A 491 8.17 -24.31 4.19
CA LEU A 491 8.76 -25.28 3.27
C LEU A 491 9.22 -26.54 4.01
N ALA A 492 9.82 -26.41 5.19
CA ALA A 492 10.23 -27.54 6.01
C ALA A 492 9.03 -28.39 6.43
N VAL A 493 7.95 -27.77 6.92
CA VAL A 493 6.71 -28.48 7.26
C VAL A 493 6.07 -29.14 6.03
N TRP A 494 6.01 -28.41 4.91
CA TRP A 494 5.47 -28.94 3.65
C TRP A 494 6.28 -30.14 3.15
N PHE A 495 7.61 -30.07 3.23
CA PHE A 495 8.50 -31.18 2.92
C PHE A 495 8.23 -32.39 3.82
N LEU A 496 8.12 -32.20 5.14
CA LEU A 496 7.79 -33.29 6.08
C LEU A 496 6.44 -33.94 5.75
N PHE A 497 5.41 -33.14 5.47
CA PHE A 497 4.11 -33.69 5.06
C PHE A 497 4.18 -34.45 3.73
N SER A 498 5.02 -34.01 2.79
CA SER A 498 5.21 -34.70 1.52
C SER A 498 5.85 -36.09 1.70
N LEU A 499 6.63 -36.30 2.76
CA LEU A 499 7.24 -37.59 3.12
C LEU A 499 6.26 -38.55 3.82
N VAL A 500 5.33 -38.01 4.62
CA VAL A 500 4.46 -38.80 5.52
C VAL A 500 3.09 -39.16 4.90
N GLN A 501 2.62 -38.43 3.89
CA GLN A 501 1.28 -38.69 3.34
C GLN A 501 1.10 -40.15 2.87
N PRO A 502 0.20 -40.94 3.49
CA PRO A 502 -0.06 -42.32 3.08
C PRO A 502 -0.57 -42.36 1.64
N ASP A 503 -0.20 -43.42 0.91
CA ASP A 503 -0.66 -43.65 -0.46
C ASP A 503 -2.19 -43.85 -0.44
N GLY A 504 -2.94 -42.76 -0.59
CA GLY A 504 -4.40 -42.69 -0.51
C GLY A 504 -5.12 -43.33 -1.70
N GLY A 505 -4.57 -44.42 -2.24
CA GLY A 505 -5.17 -45.24 -3.29
C GLY A 505 -6.03 -46.36 -2.71
N THR A 506 -6.99 -46.05 -1.84
CA THR A 506 -8.10 -46.95 -1.50
C THR A 506 -9.40 -46.39 -2.06
N SER A 507 -9.41 -46.09 -3.36
CA SER A 507 -10.68 -46.09 -4.08
C SER A 507 -11.12 -47.56 -4.15
N ALA A 508 -12.23 -47.88 -3.49
CA ALA A 508 -12.76 -49.24 -3.33
C ALA A 508 -13.04 -50.00 -4.64
N GLU A 509 -12.93 -49.33 -5.79
CA GLU A 509 -13.10 -49.92 -7.13
C GLU A 509 -11.81 -50.56 -7.71
N GLY A 510 -10.66 -50.43 -7.05
CA GLY A 510 -9.35 -50.88 -7.58
C GLY A 510 -8.72 -52.13 -6.92
N ALA A 511 -9.43 -52.82 -6.02
CA ALA A 511 -8.85 -53.87 -5.16
C ALA A 511 -8.23 -55.08 -5.92
N GLN A 512 -8.41 -55.21 -7.23
CA GLN A 512 -7.82 -56.28 -8.04
C GLN A 512 -6.46 -55.94 -8.69
N SER A 513 -5.94 -54.72 -8.58
CA SER A 513 -4.65 -54.33 -9.19
C SER A 513 -3.50 -54.15 -8.18
N ALA A 514 -3.53 -54.86 -7.05
CA ALA A 514 -2.55 -54.75 -5.97
C ALA A 514 -1.19 -55.43 -6.22
N ALA A 515 -0.97 -56.05 -7.38
CA ALA A 515 0.29 -56.74 -7.70
C ALA A 515 1.39 -55.85 -8.34
N ASN A 516 1.09 -54.59 -8.70
CA ASN A 516 2.03 -53.68 -9.40
C ASN A 516 2.38 -52.39 -8.63
N THR A 517 2.14 -52.37 -7.32
CA THR A 517 2.28 -51.21 -6.42
C THR A 517 3.70 -50.74 -6.04
N PRO A 518 4.84 -51.46 -6.23
CA PRO A 518 6.14 -50.93 -5.79
C PRO A 518 6.64 -49.74 -6.63
N ARG A 519 6.12 -49.51 -7.85
CA ARG A 519 6.62 -48.47 -8.75
C ARG A 519 6.17 -47.05 -8.38
N ILE A 520 4.99 -46.92 -7.74
CA ILE A 520 4.38 -45.62 -7.43
C ILE A 520 5.05 -44.96 -6.20
N SER A 521 5.34 -45.75 -5.16
CA SER A 521 6.03 -45.26 -3.96
C SER A 521 7.47 -44.79 -4.25
N GLN A 522 8.14 -45.44 -5.21
CA GLN A 522 9.50 -45.07 -5.64
C GLN A 522 9.53 -43.73 -6.37
N ILE A 523 8.58 -43.47 -7.29
CA ILE A 523 8.47 -42.18 -8.00
C ILE A 523 8.24 -41.02 -7.02
N ARG A 524 7.45 -41.26 -5.97
CA ARG A 524 7.14 -40.25 -4.95
C ARG A 524 8.34 -39.88 -4.09
N ARG A 525 9.13 -40.87 -3.63
CA ARG A 525 10.40 -40.60 -2.92
C ARG A 525 11.39 -39.83 -3.79
N MET A 526 11.48 -40.14 -5.08
CA MET A 526 12.32 -39.39 -6.01
C MET A 526 11.89 -37.92 -6.15
N SER A 527 10.59 -37.62 -6.01
CA SER A 527 10.09 -36.24 -6.06
C SER A 527 10.49 -35.40 -4.83
N ALA A 528 10.46 -35.99 -3.63
CA ALA A 528 10.88 -35.32 -2.40
C ALA A 528 12.39 -34.99 -2.42
N TRP A 529 13.22 -35.86 -2.97
CA TRP A 529 14.65 -35.58 -3.12
C TRP A 529 14.94 -34.43 -4.09
N ARG A 530 14.21 -34.33 -5.21
CA ARG A 530 14.34 -33.19 -6.14
C ARG A 530 14.05 -31.86 -5.45
N LEU A 531 13.06 -31.87 -4.56
CA LEU A 531 12.70 -30.71 -3.76
C LEU A 531 13.78 -30.36 -2.73
N ALA A 532 14.31 -31.34 -2.01
CA ALA A 532 15.42 -31.13 -1.08
C ALA A 532 16.65 -30.54 -1.81
N ILE A 533 16.94 -31.05 -3.01
CA ILE A 533 18.00 -30.51 -3.88
C ILE A 533 17.70 -29.06 -4.27
N ALA A 534 16.47 -28.72 -4.65
CA ALA A 534 16.10 -27.35 -5.01
C ALA A 534 16.28 -26.36 -3.84
N ILE A 535 15.80 -26.74 -2.64
CA ILE A 535 15.95 -25.94 -1.42
C ILE A 535 17.44 -25.78 -1.08
N GLY A 536 18.18 -26.89 -1.07
CA GLY A 536 19.62 -26.90 -0.75
C GLY A 536 20.44 -26.08 -1.75
N ALA A 537 20.20 -26.24 -3.05
CA ALA A 537 20.88 -25.47 -4.09
C ALA A 537 20.59 -23.98 -3.99
N ALA A 538 19.32 -23.58 -3.80
CA ALA A 538 18.96 -22.18 -3.61
C ALA A 538 19.63 -21.58 -2.37
N GLY A 539 19.68 -22.32 -1.26
CA GLY A 539 20.38 -21.92 -0.04
C GLY A 539 21.88 -21.74 -0.24
N ILE A 540 22.54 -22.71 -0.88
CA ILE A 540 23.99 -22.65 -1.17
C ILE A 540 24.30 -21.47 -2.09
N VAL A 541 23.47 -21.23 -3.12
CA VAL A 541 23.66 -20.11 -4.04
C VAL A 541 23.46 -18.78 -3.31
N ALA A 542 22.39 -18.62 -2.53
CA ALA A 542 22.15 -17.42 -1.74
C ALA A 542 23.31 -17.15 -0.76
N PHE A 543 23.78 -18.20 -0.08
CA PHE A 543 24.89 -18.10 0.85
C PHE A 543 26.17 -17.68 0.14
N THR A 544 26.54 -18.40 -0.92
CA THR A 544 27.79 -18.14 -1.67
C THR A 544 27.80 -16.75 -2.30
N LEU A 545 26.69 -16.33 -2.92
CA LEU A 545 26.63 -15.06 -3.65
C LEU A 545 26.41 -13.85 -2.77
N PHE A 546 25.75 -14.00 -1.61
CA PHE A 546 25.36 -12.86 -0.78
C PHE A 546 25.82 -12.99 0.68
N TYR A 547 25.33 -13.99 1.41
CA TYR A 547 25.55 -14.03 2.86
C TYR A 547 27.02 -14.26 3.27
N SER A 548 27.81 -14.93 2.42
CA SER A 548 29.25 -15.15 2.63
C SER A 548 30.03 -13.83 2.77
N ALA A 549 29.59 -12.77 2.07
CA ALA A 549 30.20 -11.46 2.10
C ALA A 549 30.02 -10.75 3.46
N PHE A 550 29.10 -11.21 4.31
CA PHE A 550 28.76 -10.56 5.57
C PHE A 550 29.13 -11.38 6.81
N GLY A 551 30.06 -12.34 6.68
CA GLY A 551 30.56 -13.11 7.83
C GLY A 551 31.10 -12.22 8.96
N TYR A 552 31.67 -11.06 8.62
CA TYR A 552 32.19 -10.08 9.57
C TYR A 552 31.09 -9.28 10.31
N VAL A 553 29.89 -9.15 9.73
CA VAL A 553 28.82 -8.30 10.30
C VAL A 553 28.30 -8.87 11.62
N ALA A 554 28.33 -10.19 11.79
CA ALA A 554 27.99 -10.81 13.07
C ALA A 554 28.92 -10.34 14.21
N GLU A 555 30.21 -10.18 13.92
CA GLU A 555 31.20 -9.72 14.87
C GLU A 555 31.05 -8.21 15.15
N GLU A 556 30.87 -7.39 14.12
CA GLU A 556 30.59 -5.96 14.30
C GLU A 556 29.32 -5.70 15.12
N ARG A 557 28.28 -6.51 14.90
CA ARG A 557 27.06 -6.46 15.70
C ARG A 557 27.33 -6.81 17.15
N ARG A 558 28.09 -7.88 17.42
CA ARG A 558 28.49 -8.29 18.78
C ARG A 558 29.22 -7.14 19.49
N ILE A 559 30.19 -6.52 18.82
CA ILE A 559 30.94 -5.37 19.35
C ILE A 559 29.99 -4.19 19.65
N ALA A 560 29.07 -3.87 18.73
CA ALA A 560 28.10 -2.79 18.94
C ALA A 560 27.16 -3.07 20.12
N GLN A 561 26.71 -4.32 20.28
CA GLN A 561 25.88 -4.74 21.42
C GLN A 561 26.65 -4.68 22.75
N GLU A 562 27.92 -5.11 22.76
CA GLU A 562 28.79 -5.02 23.94
C GLU A 562 29.06 -3.57 24.36
N ALA A 563 29.25 -2.67 23.39
CA ALA A 563 29.41 -1.25 23.64
C ALA A 563 28.15 -0.63 24.28
N LEU A 564 26.95 -1.04 23.83
CA LEU A 564 25.68 -0.62 24.44
C LEU A 564 25.47 -1.23 25.82
N ALA A 565 25.82 -2.51 25.99
CA ALA A 565 25.74 -3.21 27.27
C ALA A 565 26.67 -2.59 28.32
N ALA A 566 27.86 -2.13 27.92
CA ALA A 566 28.78 -1.38 28.78
C ALA A 566 28.18 -0.04 29.29
N GLN A 567 27.17 0.49 28.60
CA GLN A 567 26.40 1.67 29.01
C GLN A 567 25.13 1.29 29.79
N GLY A 568 24.94 0.01 30.14
CA GLY A 568 23.75 -0.51 30.80
C GLY A 568 22.53 -0.66 29.89
N ILE A 569 22.70 -0.53 28.56
CA ILE A 569 21.62 -0.66 27.59
C ILE A 569 21.60 -2.08 27.02
N ILE A 570 20.52 -2.81 27.28
CA ILE A 570 20.32 -4.17 26.75
C ILE A 570 19.52 -4.08 25.45
N CYS A 571 20.13 -4.53 24.35
CA CYS A 571 19.50 -4.56 23.02
C CYS A 571 19.49 -5.99 22.45
N PRO A 572 18.32 -6.61 22.20
CA PRO A 572 16.98 -6.07 22.42
C PRO A 572 16.59 -6.06 23.92
N PRO A 573 15.63 -5.21 24.34
CA PRO A 573 15.13 -5.23 25.71
C PRO A 573 14.52 -6.61 25.99
N GLY A 574 15.05 -7.30 27.00
CA GLY A 574 14.66 -8.67 27.35
C GLY A 574 13.27 -8.75 27.97
N ASP A 575 12.23 -8.44 27.19
CA ASP A 575 10.86 -8.45 27.67
C ASP A 575 10.46 -9.87 28.12
N PRO A 576 9.75 -10.04 29.26
CA PRO A 576 9.28 -11.34 29.71
C PRO A 576 8.45 -12.07 28.64
N LEU A 577 8.59 -13.39 28.56
CA LEU A 577 7.86 -14.22 27.59
C LEU A 577 6.34 -14.01 27.68
N LEU A 578 5.81 -13.88 28.89
CA LEU A 578 4.37 -13.67 29.10
C LEU A 578 3.92 -12.31 28.55
N ASP A 579 4.72 -11.25 28.69
CA ASP A 579 4.43 -9.92 28.16
C ASP A 579 4.53 -9.88 26.64
N LYS A 580 5.47 -10.63 26.06
CA LYS A 580 5.52 -10.87 24.62
C LYS A 580 4.23 -11.58 24.20
N LEU A 581 3.93 -12.74 24.76
CA LEU A 581 2.75 -13.54 24.39
C LEU A 581 1.45 -12.73 24.53
N ASN A 582 1.30 -11.97 25.62
CA ASN A 582 0.13 -11.12 25.85
C ASN A 582 0.00 -10.02 24.79
N ARG A 583 1.09 -9.27 24.51
CA ARG A 583 1.11 -8.27 23.44
C ARG A 583 0.84 -8.88 22.06
N TRP A 584 1.34 -10.08 21.80
CA TRP A 584 1.18 -10.72 20.49
C TRP A 584 -0.21 -11.32 20.31
N VAL A 585 -0.73 -12.08 21.27
CA VAL A 585 -2.05 -12.72 21.15
C VAL A 585 -3.18 -11.70 21.32
N ILE A 586 -3.16 -10.90 22.38
CA ILE A 586 -4.23 -9.94 22.66
C ILE A 586 -4.10 -8.70 21.76
N GLY A 587 -2.87 -8.19 21.60
CA GLY A 587 -2.60 -7.00 20.79
C GLY A 587 -2.83 -7.20 19.29
N PHE A 588 -2.51 -8.38 18.74
CA PHE A 588 -2.60 -8.58 17.28
C PHE A 588 -3.93 -9.18 16.79
N VAL A 589 -4.73 -9.78 17.68
CA VAL A 589 -5.99 -10.46 17.30
C VAL A 589 -7.23 -9.80 17.90
N PHE A 590 -7.15 -9.34 19.15
CA PHE A 590 -8.33 -8.93 19.93
C PHE A 590 -8.40 -7.42 20.21
N SER A 591 -7.38 -6.64 19.85
CA SER A 591 -7.38 -5.19 20.05
C SER A 591 -8.08 -4.45 18.91
N PRO A 592 -8.75 -3.32 19.17
CA PRO A 592 -9.21 -2.42 18.11
C PRO A 592 -8.04 -2.01 17.19
N GLY A 593 -8.17 -2.22 15.88
CA GLY A 593 -7.06 -1.99 14.93
C GLY A 593 -6.01 -3.11 14.92
N ALA A 594 -6.36 -4.29 15.43
CA ALA A 594 -5.59 -5.52 15.27
C ALA A 594 -5.27 -5.77 13.78
N PRO A 595 -4.01 -6.06 13.42
CA PRO A 595 -3.62 -6.38 12.05
C PRO A 595 -4.24 -7.69 11.53
N LEU A 596 -4.69 -8.59 12.42
CA LEU A 596 -5.47 -9.77 12.05
C LEU A 596 -6.88 -9.65 12.62
N PRO A 597 -7.91 -9.35 11.80
CA PRO A 597 -9.28 -9.35 12.28
C PRO A 597 -9.66 -10.76 12.77
N SER A 598 -10.16 -10.88 14.00
CA SER A 598 -10.58 -12.17 14.59
C SER A 598 -11.57 -12.93 13.70
N LEU A 599 -12.50 -12.21 13.04
CA LEU A 599 -13.41 -12.79 12.06
C LEU A 599 -12.67 -13.37 10.84
N ALA A 600 -11.64 -12.68 10.34
CA ALA A 600 -10.84 -13.17 9.22
C ALA A 600 -10.12 -14.46 9.60
N LEU A 601 -9.55 -14.51 10.82
CA LEU A 601 -8.93 -15.70 11.38
C LEU A 601 -9.92 -16.86 11.48
N ALA A 602 -11.10 -16.64 12.08
CA ALA A 602 -12.11 -17.68 12.26
C ALA A 602 -12.60 -18.25 10.92
N VAL A 603 -12.93 -17.37 9.96
CA VAL A 603 -13.42 -17.77 8.62
C VAL A 603 -12.30 -18.45 7.81
N GLY A 604 -11.08 -17.93 7.92
CA GLY A 604 -9.88 -18.48 7.27
C GLY A 604 -9.55 -19.89 7.74
N VAL A 605 -9.51 -20.12 9.06
CA VAL A 605 -9.27 -21.45 9.65
C VAL A 605 -10.39 -22.42 9.29
N THR A 606 -11.65 -21.98 9.39
CA THR A 606 -12.81 -22.79 9.00
C THR A 606 -12.67 -23.27 7.56
N GLY A 607 -12.34 -22.36 6.64
CA GLY A 607 -12.19 -22.71 5.24
C GLY A 607 -10.96 -23.56 4.92
N ALA A 608 -9.86 -23.39 5.66
CA ALA A 608 -8.70 -24.27 5.56
C ALA A 608 -9.03 -25.72 5.96
N LEU A 609 -9.89 -25.91 6.98
CA LEU A 609 -10.41 -27.23 7.36
C LEU A 609 -11.38 -27.78 6.29
N LEU A 610 -12.27 -26.95 5.76
CA LEU A 610 -13.23 -27.33 4.72
C LEU A 610 -12.57 -27.67 3.37
N ALA A 611 -11.41 -27.09 3.07
CA ALA A 611 -10.60 -27.43 1.91
C ALA A 611 -10.06 -28.88 1.93
N GLY A 612 -10.34 -29.65 3.00
CA GLY A 612 -9.96 -31.05 3.16
C GLY A 612 -10.83 -32.09 2.46
N GLN A 613 -11.78 -31.71 1.61
CA GLN A 613 -12.51 -32.65 0.77
C GLN A 613 -11.58 -33.37 -0.24
N PRO A 614 -11.88 -34.62 -0.64
CA PRO A 614 -10.91 -35.54 -1.28
C PRO A 614 -10.27 -35.06 -2.61
N ARG A 615 -10.81 -34.02 -3.25
CA ARG A 615 -10.28 -33.48 -4.52
C ARG A 615 -9.15 -32.44 -4.37
N SER A 616 -8.93 -31.86 -3.18
CA SER A 616 -7.99 -30.75 -2.94
C SER A 616 -6.86 -31.04 -1.95
N GLY A 617 -6.41 -32.29 -1.83
CA GLY A 617 -5.40 -32.72 -0.86
C GLY A 617 -4.08 -31.92 -0.86
N ALA A 618 -3.63 -31.48 -2.04
CA ALA A 618 -2.42 -30.66 -2.19
C ALA A 618 -2.58 -29.26 -1.56
N LEU A 619 -3.73 -28.60 -1.81
CA LEU A 619 -4.02 -27.28 -1.26
C LEU A 619 -4.10 -27.34 0.27
N ARG A 620 -4.76 -28.37 0.82
CA ARG A 620 -4.84 -28.58 2.27
C ARG A 620 -3.44 -28.70 2.89
N LEU A 621 -2.58 -29.52 2.30
CA LEU A 621 -1.22 -29.73 2.81
C LEU A 621 -0.43 -28.42 2.79
N THR A 622 -0.49 -27.67 1.68
CA THR A 622 0.16 -26.35 1.58
C THR A 622 -0.36 -25.37 2.62
N LEU A 623 -1.69 -25.27 2.81
CA LEU A 623 -2.29 -24.38 3.82
C LEU A 623 -1.87 -24.78 5.24
N ALA A 624 -1.90 -26.07 5.56
CA ALA A 624 -1.43 -26.57 6.85
C ALA A 624 0.05 -26.24 7.09
N ALA A 625 0.88 -26.38 6.06
CA ALA A 625 2.29 -26.02 6.12
C ALA A 625 2.51 -24.51 6.33
N CYS A 626 1.69 -23.66 5.70
CA CYS A 626 1.74 -22.20 5.93
C CYS A 626 1.38 -21.86 7.38
N TRP A 627 0.30 -22.46 7.92
CA TRP A 627 -0.13 -22.24 9.30
C TRP A 627 0.92 -22.71 10.32
N LEU A 628 1.41 -23.93 10.18
CA LEU A 628 2.44 -24.47 11.08
C LEU A 628 3.78 -23.76 10.91
N GLY A 629 4.14 -23.36 9.69
CA GLY A 629 5.31 -22.53 9.43
C GLY A 629 5.21 -21.15 10.08
N ALA A 630 4.04 -20.52 10.03
CA ALA A 630 3.78 -19.26 10.73
C ALA A 630 3.85 -19.43 12.26
N LEU A 631 3.34 -20.53 12.81
CA LEU A 631 3.46 -20.86 14.23
C LEU A 631 4.93 -21.11 14.65
N ALA A 632 5.70 -21.83 13.84
CA ALA A 632 7.13 -22.03 14.07
C ALA A 632 7.89 -20.70 14.02
N SER A 633 7.56 -19.83 13.06
CA SER A 633 8.12 -18.49 12.94
C SER A 633 7.72 -17.59 14.12
N LEU A 634 6.50 -17.68 14.63
CA LEU A 634 6.09 -17.03 15.86
C LEU A 634 6.90 -17.54 17.06
N GLY A 635 7.16 -18.85 17.11
CA GLY A 635 8.07 -19.46 18.09
C GLY A 635 9.44 -18.80 18.05
N THR A 636 10.05 -18.65 16.86
CA THR A 636 11.35 -17.96 16.75
C THR A 636 11.30 -16.54 17.30
N LEU A 637 10.22 -15.78 17.05
CA LEU A 637 10.05 -14.43 17.57
C LEU A 637 10.00 -14.40 19.11
N LEU A 638 9.31 -15.37 19.72
CA LEU A 638 9.19 -15.47 21.17
C LEU A 638 10.54 -15.74 21.84
N PHE A 639 11.47 -16.44 21.16
CA PHE A 639 12.76 -16.84 21.70
C PHE A 639 13.94 -15.94 21.29
N SER A 640 13.91 -15.32 20.10
CA SER A 640 15.06 -14.60 19.54
C SER A 640 14.95 -13.08 19.54
N ASP A 641 13.80 -12.54 19.97
CA ASP A 641 13.47 -11.10 19.91
C ASP A 641 13.61 -10.47 18.52
N GLN A 642 13.69 -11.29 17.48
CA GLN A 642 13.71 -10.82 16.11
C GLN A 642 12.27 -10.49 15.67
N PRO A 643 11.99 -9.25 15.22
CA PRO A 643 10.66 -8.86 14.77
C PRO A 643 10.32 -9.55 13.44
N VAL A 644 9.82 -10.78 13.50
CA VAL A 644 9.26 -11.48 12.34
C VAL A 644 7.79 -11.09 12.16
N ARG A 645 7.45 -10.53 11.00
CA ARG A 645 6.08 -10.12 10.67
C ARG A 645 5.24 -11.30 10.17
N TRP A 646 5.06 -12.29 11.02
CA TRP A 646 4.33 -13.54 10.71
C TRP A 646 2.88 -13.31 10.25
N THR A 647 2.24 -12.21 10.68
CA THR A 647 0.86 -11.87 10.30
C THR A 647 0.73 -11.61 8.80
N ILE A 648 1.72 -10.94 8.22
CA ILE A 648 1.78 -10.65 6.79
C ILE A 648 2.02 -11.93 6.01
N PHE A 649 2.92 -12.79 6.52
CA PHE A 649 3.22 -14.10 5.93
C PHE A 649 2.00 -15.00 5.82
N ILE A 650 1.19 -15.13 6.88
CA ILE A 650 0.04 -16.06 6.91
C ILE A 650 -1.20 -15.52 6.20
N TYR A 651 -1.29 -14.20 5.97
CA TYR A 651 -2.51 -13.57 5.44
C TYR A 651 -2.99 -14.10 4.08
N PRO A 652 -2.12 -14.40 3.09
CA PRO A 652 -2.54 -15.05 1.85
C PRO A 652 -3.24 -16.40 2.10
N ALA A 653 -2.69 -17.25 2.98
CA ALA A 653 -3.28 -18.53 3.34
C ALA A 653 -4.63 -18.37 4.05
N LEU A 654 -4.75 -17.36 4.91
CA LEU A 654 -6.01 -16.99 5.56
C LEU A 654 -7.06 -16.58 4.52
N CYS A 655 -6.71 -15.77 3.52
CA CYS A 655 -7.63 -15.34 2.46
C CYS A 655 -8.08 -16.51 1.57
N ILE A 656 -7.18 -17.45 1.26
CA ILE A 656 -7.51 -18.68 0.52
C ILE A 656 -8.55 -19.49 1.31
N GLY A 657 -8.29 -19.74 2.59
CA GLY A 657 -9.25 -20.41 3.47
C GLY A 657 -10.57 -19.66 3.51
N ALA A 658 -10.55 -18.35 3.76
CA ALA A 658 -11.76 -17.56 3.87
C ALA A 658 -12.59 -17.60 2.59
N GLY A 659 -11.96 -17.52 1.41
CA GLY A 659 -12.64 -17.66 0.13
C GLY A 659 -13.39 -18.99 0.00
N VAL A 660 -12.78 -20.09 0.41
CA VAL A 660 -13.41 -21.43 0.41
C VAL A 660 -14.62 -21.48 1.37
N ALA A 661 -14.47 -20.97 2.60
CA ALA A 661 -15.58 -20.94 3.57
C ALA A 661 -16.76 -20.11 3.08
N LEU A 662 -16.51 -18.88 2.61
CA LEU A 662 -17.56 -17.98 2.11
C LEU A 662 -18.29 -18.56 0.89
N ALA A 663 -17.55 -19.18 -0.03
CA ALA A 663 -18.16 -19.85 -1.17
C ALA A 663 -19.03 -21.04 -0.74
N GLN A 664 -18.62 -21.78 0.28
CA GLN A 664 -19.41 -22.88 0.83
C GLN A 664 -20.68 -22.35 1.50
N TRP A 665 -20.60 -21.29 2.31
CA TRP A 665 -21.79 -20.66 2.92
C TRP A 665 -22.77 -20.15 1.87
N GLN A 666 -22.29 -19.51 0.81
CA GLN A 666 -23.14 -19.02 -0.27
C GLN A 666 -23.94 -20.14 -0.97
N ARG A 667 -23.41 -21.37 -1.01
CA ARG A 667 -24.12 -22.53 -1.58
C ARG A 667 -25.31 -23.01 -0.73
N HIS A 668 -25.38 -22.66 0.56
CA HIS A 668 -26.44 -23.08 1.48
C HIS A 668 -27.69 -22.15 1.43
N GLY A 669 -27.95 -21.52 0.28
CA GLY A 669 -29.14 -20.69 0.05
C GLY A 669 -28.95 -19.20 0.33
N ARG A 670 -30.07 -18.44 0.32
CA ARG A 670 -30.06 -16.96 0.38
C ARG A 670 -29.49 -16.41 1.69
N ALA A 671 -29.78 -17.06 2.82
CA ALA A 671 -29.25 -16.65 4.12
C ALA A 671 -27.72 -16.79 4.15
N GLY A 672 -27.20 -17.93 3.70
CA GLY A 672 -25.76 -18.17 3.60
C GLY A 672 -25.07 -17.22 2.61
N ALA A 673 -25.71 -16.89 1.48
CA ALA A 673 -25.20 -15.90 0.53
C ALA A 673 -25.13 -14.49 1.15
N THR A 674 -26.16 -14.10 1.91
CA THR A 674 -26.21 -12.81 2.60
C THR A 674 -25.12 -12.75 3.68
N LEU A 675 -24.99 -13.80 4.49
CA LEU A 675 -23.93 -13.90 5.50
C LEU A 675 -22.54 -13.80 4.87
N ALA A 676 -22.29 -14.54 3.79
CA ALA A 676 -21.00 -14.52 3.11
C ALA A 676 -20.66 -13.13 2.55
N LEU A 677 -21.63 -12.44 1.95
CA LEU A 677 -21.48 -11.08 1.47
C LEU A 677 -21.21 -10.10 2.61
N THR A 678 -21.99 -10.17 3.70
CA THR A 678 -21.83 -9.30 4.88
C THR A 678 -20.44 -9.46 5.51
N VAL A 679 -19.97 -10.71 5.68
CA VAL A 679 -18.63 -10.98 6.21
C VAL A 679 -17.54 -10.45 5.28
N MET A 680 -17.65 -10.67 3.97
CA MET A 680 -16.70 -10.11 3.00
C MET A 680 -16.66 -8.58 3.07
N LEU A 681 -17.82 -7.92 3.06
CA LEU A 681 -17.92 -6.46 3.13
C LEU A 681 -17.37 -5.92 4.45
N PHE A 682 -17.61 -6.60 5.57
CA PHE A 682 -17.03 -6.23 6.86
C PHE A 682 -15.50 -6.31 6.84
N LEU A 683 -14.91 -7.38 6.28
CA LEU A 683 -13.46 -7.52 6.20
C LEU A 683 -12.80 -6.45 5.30
N ILE A 684 -13.44 -6.14 4.17
CA ILE A 684 -13.04 -5.05 3.26
C ILE A 684 -13.13 -3.70 3.98
N TRP A 685 -14.25 -3.42 4.65
CA TRP A 685 -14.44 -2.20 5.44
C TRP A 685 -13.41 -2.08 6.56
N TYR A 686 -13.13 -3.17 7.28
CA TYR A 686 -12.13 -3.19 8.36
C TYR A 686 -10.74 -2.82 7.83
N GLY A 687 -10.33 -3.41 6.70
CA GLY A 687 -9.06 -3.06 6.05
C GLY A 687 -8.99 -1.62 5.58
N ALA A 688 -10.07 -1.10 4.96
CA ALA A 688 -10.15 0.30 4.56
C ALA A 688 -10.09 1.25 5.75
N ALA A 689 -10.85 0.97 6.81
CA ALA A 689 -10.91 1.79 8.02
C ALA A 689 -9.55 1.80 8.75
N ASP A 690 -8.90 0.63 8.88
CA ASP A 690 -7.54 0.56 9.43
C ASP A 690 -6.56 1.36 8.57
N TRP A 691 -6.64 1.26 7.24
CA TRP A 691 -5.74 2.00 6.36
C TRP A 691 -5.88 3.52 6.48
N VAL A 692 -7.11 4.03 6.49
CA VAL A 692 -7.38 5.46 6.72
C VAL A 692 -6.85 5.90 8.09
N ARG A 693 -7.07 5.09 9.11
CA ARG A 693 -6.55 5.35 10.45
C ARG A 693 -5.03 5.41 10.45
N GLN A 694 -4.35 4.42 9.86
CA GLN A 694 -2.89 4.40 9.74
C GLN A 694 -2.36 5.64 9.00
N VAL A 695 -2.88 5.94 7.82
CA VAL A 695 -2.46 7.12 7.04
C VAL A 695 -2.63 8.43 7.82
N SER A 696 -3.65 8.53 8.68
CA SER A 696 -3.95 9.77 9.41
C SER A 696 -3.38 9.86 10.83
N GLU A 697 -2.89 8.76 11.39
CA GLU A 697 -2.48 8.68 12.80
C GLU A 697 -1.07 8.11 13.00
N TYR A 698 -0.37 7.64 11.95
CA TYR A 698 0.87 6.90 12.11
C TYR A 698 1.97 7.63 12.91
N LEU A 699 2.09 8.96 12.81
CA LEU A 699 3.05 9.77 13.59
C LEU A 699 2.43 10.51 14.79
N ARG A 700 1.26 10.09 15.28
CA ARG A 700 0.80 10.49 16.63
C ARG A 700 1.54 9.72 17.69
#